data_AF-A0A7S7SHR1-F1
#
_entry.id   AF-A0A7S7SHR1-F1
#
_cell.length_a   1.000
_cell.length_b   1.000
_cell.length_c   1.000
_cell.angle_alpha   90.00
_cell.angle_beta   90.00
_cell.angle_gamma   90.00
#
_symmetry.space_group_name_H-M   'P 1'
#
loop_
_entity.id
_entity.type
_entity.pdbx_description
1 polymer ?
#
loop_
_entity_poly.entity_id
_entity_poly.type
_entity_poly.pdbx_seq_one_letter_code
_entity_poly.pdbx_strand_id
1 'polypeptide(L)'
;MRVLAVLCAWGAVLCAQDSLDLARIHDGRALRSSSNNTDLTSNDDSKRPIPGETVVLADLEGPGVVQHIWLTIAANEYAWPRLLRLRVYYDHSPTPSVDVPVGDFFGVGLGHERQLRSLMVVNGSEGRSRNSYWAMPFRKACRITITNEGRRRVSNLYYHVDWEKRTLPADIGYFHAWYRQELPAKAGQPYEVLSVTGRGQYVGTLLNVIQVAPGWFGEGDEHLFIDGEKTASIQGTGTEDYFNDAWSLRVGDSPYWGVTTAEGTGRGSRMSAYRWHVRDPIPFQKSLRFVFEHGGWTYNENGTVRSAFEERADLFSSVAFWYQQGVAQGLPEPPYGSARLPHGNAKQIEAESLASEVRAEKGRTEVQKEVFWSRDLLYFQAEGPGSRMEIPLDVAEDGYYEIVAQVAHAPDYGDYSTLLDGKPVMDEGDLEHEPGANMGSRVAFSGWGPELYVAEDRMLGWRKLTKGRHWLAFVCAGKDMRATGYHLGLDGLILAKVGQVQTVQAPVAPRGVRNLISALKDPDAVQRGVAALALRDLGAGAKEALPALAEALKDRDTGVRMTAADAIARQGHGAIAVMDALIAAGEVKGEDAHVQRSVAIALGGIGADAARALPVLAELEKIPRVQATAATARRQIQGRR
;
A
#
# COMPACT_ATOMS: atom_id res chain seq x y z
N MET A 1 65.66 -22.34 28.26
CA MET A 1 64.76 -22.46 27.08
C MET A 1 63.36 -22.79 27.60
N ARG A 2 62.44 -21.82 27.63
CA ARG A 2 61.04 -22.01 28.04
C ARG A 2 60.14 -21.85 26.82
N VAL A 3 59.21 -22.79 26.71
CA VAL A 3 58.28 -23.02 25.60
C VAL A 3 57.11 -22.04 25.64
N LEU A 4 56.56 -21.77 24.45
CA LEU A 4 55.41 -20.95 24.07
C LEU A 4 54.15 -21.08 24.95
N ALA A 5 53.37 -20.00 25.02
CA ALA A 5 51.99 -19.95 24.50
C ALA A 5 51.48 -18.50 24.44
N VAL A 6 51.31 -17.97 23.22
CA VAL A 6 50.49 -16.78 22.95
C VAL A 6 49.11 -17.29 22.56
N LEU A 7 48.11 -17.07 23.40
CA LEU A 7 46.71 -17.34 23.09
C LEU A 7 46.11 -16.08 22.45
N CYS A 8 46.05 -16.08 21.11
CA CYS A 8 45.12 -15.23 20.37
C CYS A 8 43.72 -15.85 20.48
N ALA A 9 42.87 -15.27 21.32
CA ALA A 9 41.44 -15.62 21.34
C ALA A 9 40.73 -14.78 20.26
N TRP A 10 40.61 -15.34 19.06
CA TRP A 10 39.57 -14.94 18.11
C TRP A 10 38.27 -15.60 18.55
N GLY A 11 37.52 -14.91 19.41
CA GLY A 11 36.14 -15.26 19.71
C GLY A 11 35.23 -14.73 18.62
N ALA A 12 34.97 -15.52 17.59
CA ALA A 12 33.80 -15.31 16.74
C ALA A 12 32.56 -15.60 17.59
N VAL A 13 31.91 -14.55 18.10
CA VAL A 13 30.64 -14.68 18.81
C VAL A 13 29.56 -14.95 17.78
N LEU A 14 28.97 -16.15 17.85
CA LEU A 14 27.72 -16.47 17.19
C LEU A 14 26.62 -15.54 17.74
N CYS A 15 26.17 -14.56 16.96
CA CYS A 15 25.06 -13.68 17.34
C CYS A 15 23.68 -14.38 17.25
N ALA A 16 23.38 -15.32 18.14
CA ALA A 16 22.10 -15.19 18.81
C ALA A 16 22.21 -13.93 19.67
N GLN A 17 21.18 -13.10 19.78
CA GLN A 17 21.20 -12.02 20.77
C GLN A 17 21.45 -12.71 22.11
N ASP A 18 22.65 -12.54 22.69
CA ASP A 18 22.96 -13.16 23.96
C ASP A 18 21.86 -12.69 24.91
N SER A 19 21.15 -13.63 25.54
CA SER A 19 20.11 -13.28 26.51
C SER A 19 20.62 -12.32 27.59
N LEU A 20 21.94 -12.35 27.86
CA LEU A 20 22.59 -11.39 28.75
C LEU A 20 22.73 -10.00 28.14
N ASP A 21 22.85 -9.84 26.82
CA ASP A 21 22.87 -8.54 26.16
C ASP A 21 21.56 -7.77 26.39
N LEU A 22 20.41 -8.46 26.42
CA LEU A 22 19.13 -7.84 26.81
C LEU A 22 19.13 -7.38 28.28
N ALA A 23 19.85 -8.09 29.16
CA ALA A 23 19.99 -7.74 30.58
C ALA A 23 21.08 -6.67 30.84
N ARG A 24 21.89 -6.31 29.83
CA ARG A 24 22.86 -5.21 29.96
C ARG A 24 22.13 -3.87 29.92
N ILE A 25 22.25 -3.13 31.02
CA ILE A 25 21.76 -1.75 31.09
C ILE A 25 22.65 -0.86 30.20
N HIS A 26 22.04 -0.13 29.27
CA HIS A 26 22.74 0.81 28.39
C HIS A 26 22.23 2.23 28.57
N ASP A 27 23.12 3.19 28.33
CA ASP A 27 22.80 4.62 28.36
C ASP A 27 22.15 5.03 27.03
N GLY A 28 20.88 5.40 27.10
CA GLY A 28 20.12 5.91 25.96
C GLY A 28 18.74 6.39 26.37
N ARG A 29 18.09 7.16 25.50
CA ARG A 29 16.74 7.68 25.76
C ARG A 29 15.78 7.22 24.68
N ALA A 30 14.81 6.38 25.06
CA ALA A 30 13.70 6.00 24.20
C ALA A 30 12.77 7.20 23.95
N LEU A 31 12.37 7.37 22.69
CA LEU A 31 11.52 8.43 22.18
C LEU A 31 10.60 7.85 21.10
N ARG A 32 9.46 8.52 20.85
CA ARG A 32 8.49 8.13 19.83
C ARG A 32 7.98 9.35 19.07
N SER A 33 7.90 9.25 17.76
CA SER A 33 6.99 10.07 16.93
C SER A 33 5.77 9.23 16.60
N SER A 34 4.56 9.77 16.76
CA SER A 34 3.33 9.02 16.49
C SER A 34 2.26 9.88 15.85
N SER A 35 1.22 9.23 15.34
CA SER A 35 0.03 9.90 14.80
C SER A 35 -0.89 10.48 15.90
N ASN A 36 -0.50 10.43 17.17
CA ASN A 36 -1.33 10.79 18.32
C ASN A 36 -1.94 12.20 18.21
N ASN A 37 -3.07 12.37 18.90
CA ASN A 37 -3.61 13.69 19.13
C ASN A 37 -2.90 14.34 20.32
N THR A 38 -2.59 15.63 20.22
CA THR A 38 -2.01 16.40 21.34
C THR A 38 -3.04 16.67 22.43
N ASP A 39 -4.33 16.67 22.08
CA ASP A 39 -5.41 16.66 23.05
C ASP A 39 -5.60 15.24 23.61
N LEU A 40 -5.24 15.05 24.89
CA LEU A 40 -5.30 13.77 25.59
C LEU A 40 -6.75 13.26 25.80
N THR A 41 -7.75 14.09 25.54
CA THR A 41 -9.16 13.70 25.61
C THR A 41 -9.74 13.31 24.25
N SER A 42 -8.95 13.43 23.18
CA SER A 42 -9.34 13.12 21.81
C SER A 42 -8.84 11.74 21.39
N ASN A 43 -9.71 10.98 20.71
CA ASN A 43 -9.38 9.72 20.04
C ASN A 43 -9.22 9.90 18.51
N ASP A 44 -8.89 11.10 18.05
CA ASP A 44 -8.58 11.39 16.65
C ASP A 44 -7.07 11.38 16.43
N ASP A 45 -6.49 10.18 16.45
CA ASP A 45 -5.06 9.86 16.44
C ASP A 45 -4.57 9.32 15.08
N SER A 46 -5.27 9.66 13.98
CA SER A 46 -4.89 9.29 12.62
C SER A 46 -4.64 10.51 11.72
N LYS A 47 -3.84 10.31 10.67
CA LYS A 47 -3.67 11.24 9.55
C LYS A 47 -4.52 10.79 8.36
N ARG A 48 -4.85 11.69 7.44
CA ARG A 48 -5.79 11.43 6.33
C ARG A 48 -5.29 11.98 5.00
N PRO A 49 -4.09 11.56 4.55
CA PRO A 49 -3.48 12.18 3.39
C PRO A 49 -4.36 12.06 2.15
N ILE A 50 -4.61 13.19 1.52
CA ILE A 50 -5.25 13.26 0.20
C ILE A 50 -4.23 12.96 -0.91
N PRO A 51 -4.67 12.69 -2.16
CA PRO A 51 -3.77 12.55 -3.29
C PRO A 51 -2.74 13.68 -3.40
N GLY A 52 -1.46 13.32 -3.53
CA GLY A 52 -0.33 14.24 -3.59
C GLY A 52 0.20 14.72 -2.24
N GLU A 53 -0.50 14.48 -1.12
CA GLU A 53 -0.06 14.92 0.19
C GLU A 53 1.04 14.03 0.78
N THR A 54 2.08 14.68 1.32
CA THR A 54 3.16 14.03 2.08
C THR A 54 2.97 14.25 3.58
N VAL A 55 2.82 13.17 4.32
CA VAL A 55 2.81 13.15 5.79
C VAL A 55 4.24 12.92 6.29
N VAL A 56 4.71 13.78 7.19
CA VAL A 56 5.96 13.55 7.93
C VAL A 56 5.63 12.67 9.13
N LEU A 57 6.09 11.41 9.10
CA LEU A 57 5.91 10.47 10.22
C LEU A 57 6.89 10.80 11.35
N ALA A 58 8.09 11.23 11.01
CA ALA A 58 9.11 11.61 11.97
C ALA A 58 10.07 12.64 11.37
N ASP A 59 10.47 13.61 12.19
CA ASP A 59 11.56 14.56 11.89
C ASP A 59 12.43 14.62 13.16
N LEU A 60 13.47 13.80 13.19
CA LEU A 60 14.21 13.44 14.40
C LEU A 60 15.57 14.13 14.46
N GLU A 61 15.93 14.69 15.61
CA GLU A 61 17.24 15.31 15.86
C GLU A 61 18.14 14.43 16.75
N GLY A 62 19.27 13.98 16.21
CA GLY A 62 20.12 12.94 16.79
C GLY A 62 21.63 13.20 16.62
N PRO A 63 22.47 12.34 17.20
CA PRO A 63 22.52 10.94 16.80
C PRO A 63 21.48 10.04 17.48
N GLY A 64 21.10 8.98 16.77
CA GLY A 64 20.13 8.00 17.27
C GLY A 64 19.91 6.84 16.32
N VAL A 65 19.00 5.95 16.69
CA VAL A 65 18.60 4.80 15.88
C VAL A 65 17.10 4.61 15.96
N VAL A 66 16.41 4.57 14.81
CA VAL A 66 15.03 4.07 14.75
C VAL A 66 15.10 2.56 14.87
N GLN A 67 14.32 2.00 15.79
CA GLN A 67 14.36 0.56 16.10
C GLN A 67 13.06 -0.14 15.70
N HIS A 68 11.98 0.61 15.63
CA HIS A 68 10.68 0.06 15.31
C HIS A 68 9.82 1.08 14.59
N ILE A 69 9.18 0.64 13.50
CA ILE A 69 8.13 1.37 12.82
C ILE A 69 6.89 0.48 12.81
N TRP A 70 5.79 0.99 13.36
CA TRP A 70 4.47 0.38 13.22
C TRP A 70 3.55 1.28 12.39
N LEU A 71 2.78 0.69 11.47
CA LEU A 71 1.74 1.34 10.70
C LEU A 71 0.45 0.50 10.71
N THR A 72 -0.70 1.18 10.78
CA THR A 72 -1.96 0.65 10.25
C THR A 72 -2.64 1.70 9.39
N ILE A 73 -3.20 1.27 8.27
CA ILE A 73 -3.70 2.15 7.21
C ILE A 73 -5.04 1.60 6.73
N ALA A 74 -6.05 2.46 6.74
CA ALA A 74 -7.33 2.24 6.09
C ALA A 74 -7.39 3.11 4.82
N ALA A 75 -7.42 2.46 3.66
CA ALA A 75 -7.53 3.10 2.36
C ALA A 75 -8.44 2.27 1.43
N ASN A 76 -9.16 2.94 0.53
CA ASN A 76 -10.18 2.32 -0.32
C ASN A 76 -9.80 2.35 -1.80
N GLU A 77 -8.51 2.45 -2.12
CA GLU A 77 -8.03 2.41 -3.49
C GLU A 77 -7.46 1.04 -3.84
N TYR A 78 -7.79 0.61 -5.06
CA TYR A 78 -7.04 -0.32 -5.89
C TYR A 78 -5.57 -0.49 -5.50
N ALA A 79 -5.16 -1.59 -4.84
CA ALA A 79 -3.74 -1.87 -4.61
C ALA A 79 -2.99 -0.73 -3.88
N TRP A 80 -3.68 -0.02 -2.97
CA TRP A 80 -3.15 1.13 -2.22
C TRP A 80 -1.78 0.89 -1.54
N PRO A 81 -1.37 -0.32 -1.09
CA PRO A 81 -0.04 -0.52 -0.51
C PRO A 81 1.10 -0.16 -1.48
N ARG A 82 0.85 -0.19 -2.80
CA ARG A 82 1.77 0.27 -3.84
C ARG A 82 1.66 1.75 -4.22
N LEU A 83 0.59 2.40 -3.78
CA LEU A 83 0.29 3.80 -4.07
C LEU A 83 0.77 4.74 -2.96
N LEU A 84 1.03 4.22 -1.76
CA LEU A 84 1.65 4.97 -0.69
C LEU A 84 3.16 4.76 -0.72
N ARG A 85 3.93 5.86 -0.78
CA ARG A 85 5.38 5.83 -0.92
C ARG A 85 6.07 6.26 0.37
N LEU A 86 6.84 5.35 0.96
CA LEU A 86 7.66 5.57 2.14
C LEU A 86 9.04 6.07 1.73
N ARG A 87 9.49 7.16 2.37
CA ARG A 87 10.86 7.66 2.24
C ARG A 87 11.54 7.93 3.57
N VAL A 88 12.83 7.64 3.64
CA VAL A 88 13.69 7.96 4.80
C VAL A 88 14.91 8.74 4.32
N TYR A 89 15.18 9.87 4.96
CA TYR A 89 16.30 10.77 4.68
C TYR A 89 17.17 10.88 5.92
N TYR A 90 18.48 10.67 5.78
CA TYR A 90 19.44 10.83 6.87
C TYR A 90 20.24 12.12 6.74
N ASP A 91 20.52 12.74 7.88
CA ASP A 91 21.51 13.78 8.08
C ASP A 91 21.38 14.98 7.12
N HIS A 92 20.12 15.36 6.86
CA HIS A 92 19.70 16.43 5.94
C HIS A 92 20.06 16.20 4.47
N SER A 93 20.37 14.96 4.08
CA SER A 93 20.50 14.58 2.68
C SER A 93 19.19 14.85 1.93
N PRO A 94 19.23 15.51 0.75
CA PRO A 94 18.06 15.63 -0.11
C PRO A 94 17.71 14.31 -0.81
N THR A 95 18.67 13.38 -0.89
CA THR A 95 18.49 12.04 -1.48
C THR A 95 17.96 11.09 -0.39
N PRO A 96 16.82 10.42 -0.61
CA PRO A 96 16.32 9.40 0.32
C PRO A 96 17.21 8.14 0.28
N SER A 97 17.48 7.57 1.45
CA SER A 97 18.14 6.25 1.57
C SER A 97 17.15 5.09 1.51
N VAL A 98 15.90 5.33 1.92
CA VAL A 98 14.78 4.42 1.71
C VAL A 98 13.81 5.09 0.76
N ASP A 99 13.45 4.42 -0.34
CA ASP A 99 12.48 4.94 -1.30
C ASP A 99 11.70 3.80 -1.97
N VAL A 100 10.54 3.49 -1.40
CA VAL A 100 9.81 2.24 -1.62
C VAL A 100 8.30 2.43 -1.41
N PRO A 101 7.44 1.66 -2.09
CA PRO A 101 6.04 1.56 -1.69
C PRO A 101 5.90 0.93 -0.30
N VAL A 102 4.85 1.33 0.44
CA VAL A 102 4.62 0.87 1.82
C VAL A 102 4.47 -0.65 1.87
N GLY A 103 3.64 -1.26 1.02
CA GLY A 103 3.47 -2.72 1.03
C GLY A 103 4.81 -3.45 0.84
N ASP A 104 5.52 -3.09 -0.22
CA ASP A 104 6.79 -3.72 -0.60
C ASP A 104 7.89 -3.52 0.48
N PHE A 105 7.90 -2.39 1.20
CA PHE A 105 8.80 -2.21 2.37
C PHE A 105 8.53 -3.22 3.49
N PHE A 106 7.25 -3.48 3.77
CA PHE A 106 6.81 -4.44 4.76
C PHE A 106 6.65 -5.85 4.15
N GLY A 107 7.47 -6.21 3.16
CA GLY A 107 7.64 -7.59 2.67
C GLY A 107 6.41 -8.18 1.94
N VAL A 108 5.42 -7.37 1.60
CA VAL A 108 4.22 -7.80 0.84
C VAL A 108 4.08 -6.90 -0.38
N GLY A 109 4.55 -7.38 -1.54
CA GLY A 109 4.44 -6.63 -2.78
C GLY A 109 3.11 -6.82 -3.50
N LEU A 110 3.11 -6.55 -4.81
CA LEU A 110 1.95 -6.67 -5.71
C LEU A 110 0.74 -5.78 -5.36
N GLY A 111 0.84 -4.92 -4.35
CA GLY A 111 -0.27 -4.14 -3.83
C GLY A 111 -1.22 -4.94 -2.94
N HIS A 112 -0.80 -6.13 -2.49
CA HIS A 112 -1.60 -7.00 -1.64
C HIS A 112 -1.52 -6.61 -0.15
N GLU A 113 -2.48 -7.10 0.62
CA GLU A 113 -2.43 -7.17 2.07
C GLU A 113 -2.39 -8.64 2.48
N ARG A 114 -1.31 -9.07 3.15
CA ARG A 114 -1.07 -10.46 3.53
C ARG A 114 -0.41 -10.53 4.91
N GLN A 115 -0.66 -11.64 5.62
CA GLN A 115 0.13 -11.95 6.81
C GLN A 115 1.58 -12.25 6.44
N LEU A 116 2.49 -11.84 7.30
CA LEU A 116 3.91 -12.17 7.21
C LEU A 116 4.47 -12.15 8.63
N ARG A 117 5.14 -13.22 9.06
CA ARG A 117 5.85 -13.27 10.35
C ARG A 117 7.32 -13.60 10.15
N SER A 118 8.17 -12.58 10.15
CA SER A 118 9.62 -12.71 10.06
C SER A 118 10.31 -11.96 11.18
N LEU A 119 11.64 -12.04 11.26
CA LEU A 119 12.42 -11.30 12.26
C LEU A 119 12.40 -9.79 12.01
N MET A 120 12.52 -9.38 10.74
CA MET A 120 12.69 -7.96 10.38
C MET A 120 11.38 -7.24 10.10
N VAL A 121 10.35 -7.99 9.72
CA VAL A 121 9.04 -7.47 9.34
C VAL A 121 7.95 -8.38 9.87
N VAL A 122 6.88 -7.81 10.42
CA VAL A 122 5.68 -8.55 10.84
C VAL A 122 4.43 -7.82 10.37
N ASN A 123 3.62 -8.49 9.57
CA ASN A 123 2.29 -8.05 9.18
C ASN A 123 1.25 -8.94 9.87
N GLY A 124 0.70 -8.45 10.98
CA GLY A 124 -0.36 -9.10 11.76
C GLY A 124 -1.76 -8.68 11.31
N SER A 125 -2.79 -9.28 11.92
CA SER A 125 -4.21 -8.96 11.66
C SER A 125 -4.54 -9.00 10.16
N GLU A 126 -4.22 -10.12 9.51
CA GLU A 126 -4.47 -10.31 8.06
C GLU A 126 -3.76 -9.28 7.16
N GLY A 127 -2.64 -8.72 7.61
CA GLY A 127 -1.86 -7.74 6.86
C GLY A 127 -2.10 -6.28 7.28
N ARG A 128 -3.04 -6.02 8.18
CA ARG A 128 -3.40 -4.67 8.62
C ARG A 128 -2.37 -4.02 9.56
N SER A 129 -1.72 -4.81 10.43
CA SER A 129 -0.76 -4.32 11.43
C SER A 129 0.67 -4.55 10.96
N ARG A 130 1.32 -3.51 10.41
CA ARG A 130 2.62 -3.60 9.76
C ARG A 130 3.71 -3.13 10.71
N ASN A 131 4.70 -3.98 10.98
CA ASN A 131 5.79 -3.73 11.91
C ASN A 131 7.12 -3.95 11.20
N SER A 132 8.07 -3.05 11.39
CA SER A 132 9.44 -3.16 10.89
C SER A 132 10.40 -2.99 12.05
N TYR A 133 11.39 -3.87 12.11
CA TYR A 133 12.46 -3.89 13.12
C TYR A 133 13.84 -3.66 12.49
N TRP A 134 13.89 -3.14 11.26
CA TRP A 134 15.14 -2.68 10.66
C TRP A 134 15.69 -1.51 11.49
N ALA A 135 16.89 -1.69 12.03
CA ALA A 135 17.59 -0.61 12.71
C ALA A 135 17.98 0.48 11.69
N MET A 136 17.62 1.74 11.95
CA MET A 136 17.96 2.86 11.08
C MET A 136 18.77 3.90 11.85
N PRO A 137 20.10 3.72 11.94
CA PRO A 137 20.99 4.67 12.60
C PRO A 137 21.07 6.00 11.83
N PHE A 138 21.24 7.11 12.54
CA PHE A 138 21.45 8.44 11.94
C PHE A 138 22.35 9.30 12.85
N ARG A 139 23.21 10.15 12.26
CA ARG A 139 24.23 10.88 13.02
C ARG A 139 23.81 12.29 13.42
N LYS A 140 22.95 12.94 12.63
CA LYS A 140 22.47 14.32 12.79
C LYS A 140 20.94 14.37 12.80
N ALA A 141 20.31 13.75 11.80
CA ALA A 141 18.86 13.81 11.66
C ALA A 141 18.28 12.61 10.90
N CYS A 142 17.02 12.29 11.15
CA CYS A 142 16.27 11.30 10.38
C CYS A 142 14.88 11.83 10.09
N ARG A 143 14.54 11.96 8.81
CA ARG A 143 13.19 12.34 8.37
C ARG A 143 12.53 11.17 7.68
N ILE A 144 11.34 10.79 8.13
CA ILE A 144 10.53 9.70 7.57
C ILE A 144 9.22 10.27 7.07
N THR A 145 8.84 9.95 5.83
CA THR A 145 7.63 10.48 5.19
C THR A 145 6.85 9.40 4.45
N ILE A 146 5.52 9.52 4.42
CA ILE A 146 4.66 8.78 3.49
C ILE A 146 3.97 9.79 2.57
N THR A 147 4.03 9.57 1.26
CA THR A 147 3.26 10.34 0.28
C THR A 147 2.13 9.48 -0.29
N ASN A 148 0.92 10.04 -0.34
CA ASN A 148 -0.18 9.43 -1.06
C ASN A 148 -0.05 9.73 -2.56
N GLU A 149 0.42 8.75 -3.33
CA GLU A 149 0.52 8.84 -4.80
C GLU A 149 -0.67 8.17 -5.52
N GLY A 150 -1.71 7.79 -4.76
CA GLY A 150 -2.98 7.32 -5.29
C GLY A 150 -3.88 8.44 -5.78
N ARG A 151 -5.07 8.07 -6.25
CA ARG A 151 -6.11 8.98 -6.72
C ARG A 151 -7.21 9.20 -5.68
N ARG A 152 -7.20 8.46 -4.58
CA ARG A 152 -8.17 8.55 -3.48
C ARG A 152 -7.50 8.93 -2.17
N ARG A 153 -8.28 9.54 -1.28
CA ARG A 153 -7.85 9.85 0.08
C ARG A 153 -7.59 8.56 0.87
N VAL A 154 -6.55 8.55 1.70
CA VAL A 154 -6.39 7.57 2.77
C VAL A 154 -7.31 7.94 3.93
N SER A 155 -8.25 7.05 4.26
CA SER A 155 -9.24 7.29 5.32
C SER A 155 -8.59 7.45 6.68
N ASN A 156 -7.62 6.60 7.03
CA ASN A 156 -6.85 6.72 8.27
C ASN A 156 -5.43 6.16 8.10
N LEU A 157 -4.44 6.91 8.55
CA LEU A 157 -3.04 6.51 8.67
C LEU A 157 -2.61 6.68 10.13
N TYR A 158 -2.32 5.56 10.78
CA TYR A 158 -1.77 5.51 12.13
C TYR A 158 -0.33 5.07 12.09
N TYR A 159 0.51 5.62 12.96
CA TYR A 159 1.91 5.23 13.00
C TYR A 159 2.56 5.40 14.37
N HIS A 160 3.59 4.58 14.60
CA HIS A 160 4.63 4.78 15.60
C HIS A 160 6.00 4.69 14.93
N VAL A 161 6.87 5.64 15.22
CA VAL A 161 8.29 5.61 14.91
C VAL A 161 9.02 5.66 16.24
N ASP A 162 9.42 4.49 16.72
CA ASP A 162 10.16 4.30 17.96
C ASP A 162 11.66 4.37 17.70
N TRP A 163 12.34 5.22 18.47
CA TRP A 163 13.76 5.44 18.31
C TRP A 163 14.45 5.72 19.63
N GLU A 164 15.76 5.51 19.64
CA GLU A 164 16.59 5.79 20.79
C GLU A 164 17.59 6.89 20.45
N LYS A 165 17.62 7.94 21.26
CA LYS A 165 18.67 8.95 21.21
C LYS A 165 19.88 8.42 21.97
N ARG A 166 20.98 8.20 21.25
CA ARG A 166 22.22 7.60 21.76
C ARG A 166 23.41 7.97 20.88
N THR A 167 24.62 7.80 21.42
CA THR A 167 25.84 7.83 20.61
C THR A 167 25.94 6.58 19.74
N LEU A 168 26.56 6.72 18.57
CA LEU A 168 26.72 5.64 17.60
C LEU A 168 28.20 5.33 17.37
N PRO A 169 28.57 4.05 17.18
CA PRO A 169 29.89 3.67 16.69
C PRO A 169 30.22 4.37 15.36
N ALA A 170 31.50 4.70 15.15
CA ALA A 170 31.93 5.45 13.97
C ALA A 170 31.70 4.69 12.65
N ASP A 171 31.78 3.36 12.70
CA ASP A 171 31.70 2.43 11.59
C ASP A 171 30.27 2.04 11.19
N ILE A 172 29.24 2.52 11.90
CA ILE A 172 27.85 2.15 11.62
C ILE A 172 27.37 2.67 10.26
N GLY A 173 26.73 1.80 9.48
CA GLY A 173 26.12 2.13 8.19
C GLY A 173 24.71 2.72 8.33
N TYR A 174 24.26 3.40 7.28
CA TYR A 174 22.86 3.78 7.13
C TYR A 174 22.09 2.65 6.47
N PHE A 175 20.88 2.42 6.94
CA PHE A 175 19.95 1.47 6.34
C PHE A 175 19.40 2.04 5.03
N HIS A 176 19.28 1.21 4.02
CA HIS A 176 18.73 1.59 2.73
C HIS A 176 17.73 0.53 2.26
N ALA A 177 16.71 1.00 1.55
CA ALA A 177 15.81 0.13 0.82
C ALA A 177 15.32 0.81 -0.46
N TRP A 178 15.32 0.11 -1.58
CA TRP A 178 15.01 0.73 -2.86
C TRP A 178 14.18 -0.18 -3.75
N TYR A 179 13.11 0.39 -4.31
CA TYR A 179 12.17 -0.30 -5.18
C TYR A 179 12.58 -0.19 -6.65
N ARG A 180 12.46 -1.30 -7.36
CA ARG A 180 12.67 -1.39 -8.81
C ARG A 180 11.57 -2.22 -9.48
N GLN A 181 11.33 -1.95 -10.76
CA GLN A 181 10.45 -2.76 -11.59
C GLN A 181 10.93 -2.81 -13.04
N GLU A 182 10.56 -3.88 -13.74
CA GLU A 182 10.56 -4.01 -15.19
C GLU A 182 9.26 -4.70 -15.60
N LEU A 183 8.35 -3.93 -16.22
CA LEU A 183 7.04 -4.39 -16.66
C LEU A 183 6.96 -4.21 -18.19
N PRO A 184 7.40 -5.19 -19.01
CA PRO A 184 7.99 -6.49 -18.67
C PRO A 184 9.51 -6.43 -18.41
N ALA A 185 10.07 -7.54 -17.91
CA ALA A 185 11.52 -7.78 -17.90
C ALA A 185 12.12 -7.60 -19.30
N LYS A 186 13.32 -7.00 -19.38
CA LYS A 186 13.94 -6.67 -20.66
C LYS A 186 14.61 -7.90 -21.28
N ALA A 187 14.30 -8.16 -22.54
CA ALA A 187 14.88 -9.26 -23.30
C ALA A 187 16.40 -9.12 -23.50
N GLY A 188 17.12 -10.24 -23.49
CA GLY A 188 18.56 -10.37 -23.65
C GLY A 188 19.40 -9.95 -22.44
N GLN A 189 18.79 -9.68 -21.28
CA GLN A 189 19.51 -9.25 -20.08
C GLN A 189 18.80 -9.67 -18.79
N PRO A 190 19.52 -9.98 -17.71
CA PRO A 190 18.90 -10.37 -16.45
C PRO A 190 18.15 -9.18 -15.82
N TYR A 191 17.16 -9.48 -14.97
CA TYR A 191 16.47 -8.51 -14.14
C TYR A 191 17.42 -8.03 -13.04
N GLU A 192 17.79 -6.75 -13.07
CA GLU A 192 18.63 -6.17 -12.02
C GLU A 192 17.78 -5.85 -10.78
N VAL A 193 18.22 -6.27 -9.59
CA VAL A 193 17.60 -5.95 -8.30
C VAL A 193 18.23 -4.68 -7.72
N LEU A 194 19.56 -4.60 -7.76
CA LEU A 194 20.33 -3.48 -7.24
C LEU A 194 21.67 -3.37 -7.98
N SER A 195 22.10 -2.13 -8.23
CA SER A 195 23.47 -1.80 -8.63
C SER A 195 23.89 -0.54 -7.88
N VAL A 196 24.87 -0.67 -6.97
CA VAL A 196 25.26 0.40 -6.05
C VAL A 196 26.77 0.41 -5.82
N THR A 197 27.30 1.60 -5.55
CA THR A 197 28.70 1.80 -5.13
C THR A 197 28.77 2.27 -3.69
N GLY A 198 29.78 1.81 -2.97
CA GLY A 198 30.01 2.16 -1.58
C GLY A 198 30.64 0.99 -0.82
N ARG A 199 30.72 1.15 0.50
CA ARG A 199 31.14 0.10 1.42
C ARG A 199 29.97 -0.26 2.31
N GLY A 200 29.58 -1.53 2.32
CA GLY A 200 28.34 -1.93 2.98
C GLY A 200 28.13 -3.44 2.99
N GLN A 201 26.89 -3.82 3.24
CA GLN A 201 26.43 -5.20 3.22
C GLN A 201 24.97 -5.28 2.79
N TYR A 202 24.67 -6.22 1.90
CA TYR A 202 23.30 -6.54 1.50
C TYR A 202 22.64 -7.41 2.57
N VAL A 203 21.38 -7.11 2.90
CA VAL A 203 20.68 -7.74 4.03
C VAL A 203 19.29 -8.26 3.70
N GLY A 204 18.76 -8.02 2.49
CA GLY A 204 17.46 -8.57 2.17
C GLY A 204 16.93 -8.26 0.79
N THR A 205 15.99 -9.08 0.34
CA THR A 205 15.29 -8.98 -0.95
C THR A 205 13.83 -9.28 -0.76
N LEU A 206 12.97 -8.49 -1.40
CA LEU A 206 11.62 -8.88 -1.79
C LEU A 206 11.61 -8.97 -3.32
N LEU A 207 11.14 -10.08 -3.89
CA LEU A 207 10.93 -10.26 -5.33
C LEU A 207 9.48 -10.56 -5.60
N ASN A 208 8.91 -9.91 -6.62
CA ASN A 208 7.55 -10.09 -7.06
C ASN A 208 7.52 -10.33 -8.57
N VAL A 209 6.76 -11.32 -9.00
CA VAL A 209 6.62 -11.69 -10.41
C VAL A 209 5.14 -11.87 -10.76
N ILE A 210 4.74 -11.36 -11.92
CA ILE A 210 3.44 -11.65 -12.55
C ILE A 210 3.70 -12.31 -13.89
N GLN A 211 3.21 -13.54 -14.04
CA GLN A 211 3.47 -14.37 -15.21
C GLN A 211 2.61 -13.93 -16.39
N VAL A 212 3.22 -13.57 -17.52
CA VAL A 212 2.50 -13.16 -18.75
C VAL A 212 2.13 -14.36 -19.62
N ALA A 213 2.73 -15.52 -19.36
CA ALA A 213 2.49 -16.78 -20.05
C ALA A 213 2.41 -17.95 -19.04
N PRO A 214 1.73 -19.05 -19.40
CA PRO A 214 1.81 -20.31 -18.66
C PRO A 214 3.23 -20.82 -18.40
N GLY A 215 3.44 -21.51 -17.29
CA GLY A 215 4.68 -22.21 -16.92
C GLY A 215 5.46 -21.56 -15.79
N TRP A 216 6.20 -22.39 -15.04
CA TRP A 216 7.11 -21.94 -13.99
C TRP A 216 8.10 -20.88 -14.48
N PHE A 217 8.18 -19.78 -13.75
CA PHE A 217 9.02 -18.62 -14.10
C PHE A 217 10.41 -18.67 -13.47
N GLY A 218 10.60 -19.52 -12.45
CA GLY A 218 11.64 -19.35 -11.44
C GLY A 218 12.88 -20.21 -11.65
N GLU A 219 13.10 -20.76 -12.83
CA GLU A 219 14.34 -21.52 -13.11
C GLU A 219 15.57 -20.61 -13.21
N GLY A 220 15.37 -19.28 -13.33
CA GLY A 220 16.44 -18.31 -13.43
C GLY A 220 17.29 -18.19 -12.16
N ASP A 221 18.60 -18.28 -12.34
CA ASP A 221 19.60 -18.16 -11.27
C ASP A 221 19.80 -16.69 -10.87
N GLU A 222 20.02 -16.46 -9.58
CA GLU A 222 20.52 -15.20 -9.10
C GLU A 222 22.05 -15.11 -9.19
N HIS A 223 22.55 -13.91 -9.45
CA HIS A 223 23.98 -13.65 -9.59
C HIS A 223 24.36 -12.36 -8.85
N LEU A 224 25.37 -12.43 -7.97
CA LEU A 224 25.92 -11.27 -7.28
C LEU A 224 27.37 -11.02 -7.69
N PHE A 225 27.62 -9.81 -8.18
CA PHE A 225 28.92 -9.31 -8.57
C PHE A 225 29.42 -8.32 -7.51
N ILE A 226 30.42 -8.74 -6.75
CA ILE A 226 31.00 -7.97 -5.65
C ILE A 226 32.23 -7.21 -6.13
N ASP A 227 32.32 -5.93 -5.76
CA ASP A 227 33.49 -5.07 -5.96
C ASP A 227 34.00 -4.96 -7.40
N GLY A 228 33.10 -5.04 -8.37
CA GLY A 228 33.35 -4.81 -9.79
C GLY A 228 33.88 -6.04 -10.53
N GLU A 229 33.71 -7.24 -9.96
CA GLU A 229 34.07 -8.49 -10.61
C GLU A 229 33.28 -8.71 -11.92
N LYS A 230 33.91 -9.41 -12.86
CA LYS A 230 33.32 -9.73 -14.17
C LYS A 230 32.52 -11.04 -14.17
N THR A 231 32.85 -11.92 -13.24
CA THR A 231 32.18 -13.21 -13.01
C THR A 231 31.66 -13.18 -11.59
N ALA A 232 30.37 -13.47 -11.42
CA ALA A 232 29.75 -13.43 -10.11
C ALA A 232 30.41 -14.46 -9.17
N SER A 233 30.76 -14.02 -7.97
CA SER A 233 31.28 -14.88 -6.90
C SER A 233 30.18 -15.67 -6.20
N ILE A 234 28.94 -15.20 -6.27
CA ILE A 234 27.75 -15.91 -5.78
C ILE A 234 26.82 -16.13 -6.97
N GLN A 235 26.49 -17.41 -7.19
CA GLN A 235 25.64 -17.89 -8.27
C GLN A 235 24.62 -18.86 -7.67
N GLY A 236 23.38 -18.71 -8.10
CA GLY A 236 22.25 -19.52 -7.68
C GLY A 236 22.08 -20.83 -8.44
N THR A 237 20.90 -21.42 -8.27
CA THR A 237 20.43 -22.62 -8.98
C THR A 237 18.96 -22.54 -9.40
N GLY A 238 18.28 -21.46 -9.04
CA GLY A 238 16.86 -21.25 -9.23
C GLY A 238 16.36 -20.12 -8.33
N THR A 239 15.31 -19.43 -8.75
CA THR A 239 14.71 -18.33 -7.99
C THR A 239 14.07 -18.83 -6.70
N GLU A 240 13.37 -19.97 -6.71
CA GLU A 240 12.82 -20.58 -5.50
C GLU A 240 13.91 -21.03 -4.53
N ASP A 241 15.03 -21.54 -5.08
CA ASP A 241 16.18 -22.00 -4.30
C ASP A 241 16.81 -20.82 -3.56
N TYR A 242 16.93 -19.65 -4.22
CA TYR A 242 17.36 -18.42 -3.55
C TYR A 242 16.45 -18.08 -2.36
N PHE A 243 15.14 -18.31 -2.46
CA PHE A 243 14.19 -18.06 -1.37
C PHE A 243 14.11 -19.20 -0.34
N ASN A 244 15.00 -20.20 -0.42
CA ASN A 244 15.04 -21.40 0.42
C ASN A 244 13.77 -22.27 0.35
N ASP A 245 13.05 -22.18 -0.77
CA ASP A 245 12.05 -23.18 -1.14
C ASP A 245 12.69 -24.15 -2.16
N ALA A 246 11.93 -25.10 -2.71
CA ALA A 246 12.42 -26.01 -3.75
C ALA A 246 11.24 -26.63 -4.51
N TRP A 247 11.34 -26.87 -5.82
CA TRP A 247 10.21 -27.37 -6.63
C TRP A 247 9.03 -26.40 -6.55
N SER A 248 9.22 -25.18 -7.08
CA SER A 248 8.30 -24.06 -6.98
C SER A 248 8.21 -23.39 -5.58
N LEU A 249 7.36 -22.37 -5.48
CA LEU A 249 7.12 -21.56 -4.28
C LEU A 249 5.77 -21.90 -3.62
N ARG A 250 5.72 -21.93 -2.28
CA ARG A 250 4.47 -22.10 -1.51
C ARG A 250 4.32 -21.03 -0.44
N VAL A 251 3.09 -20.55 -0.25
CA VAL A 251 2.78 -19.58 0.81
C VAL A 251 3.21 -20.12 2.17
N GLY A 252 4.05 -19.35 2.87
CA GLY A 252 4.62 -19.71 4.15
C GLY A 252 5.53 -18.60 4.65
N ASP A 253 5.79 -18.54 5.95
CA ASP A 253 6.72 -17.59 6.54
C ASP A 253 7.70 -18.25 7.51
N SER A 254 8.87 -17.64 7.63
CA SER A 254 9.91 -18.01 8.58
C SER A 254 10.65 -16.74 9.05
N PRO A 255 11.50 -16.82 10.09
CA PRO A 255 12.25 -15.67 10.55
C PRO A 255 13.09 -14.96 9.48
N TYR A 256 13.58 -15.68 8.46
CA TYR A 256 14.55 -15.15 7.49
C TYR A 256 14.12 -15.25 6.03
N TRP A 257 13.08 -15.99 5.70
CA TRP A 257 12.59 -16.13 4.32
C TRP A 257 11.12 -16.53 4.31
N GLY A 258 10.44 -16.34 3.19
CA GLY A 258 9.06 -16.79 3.03
C GLY A 258 8.42 -16.31 1.75
N VAL A 259 7.19 -16.75 1.53
CA VAL A 259 6.39 -16.45 0.35
C VAL A 259 5.03 -15.94 0.81
N THR A 260 4.69 -14.71 0.42
CA THR A 260 3.43 -14.06 0.81
C THR A 260 2.32 -14.21 -0.22
N THR A 261 2.68 -14.55 -1.45
CA THR A 261 1.72 -14.81 -2.53
C THR A 261 2.33 -15.87 -3.44
N ALA A 262 1.56 -16.93 -3.69
CA ALA A 262 1.89 -17.96 -4.66
C ALA A 262 0.55 -18.41 -5.27
N GLU A 263 0.32 -18.09 -6.54
CA GLU A 263 -1.00 -18.30 -7.16
C GLU A 263 -1.00 -19.23 -8.39
N GLY A 264 0.07 -19.98 -8.64
CA GLY A 264 0.17 -21.03 -9.66
C GLY A 264 1.06 -20.65 -10.83
N THR A 265 1.02 -21.42 -11.92
CA THR A 265 1.85 -21.19 -13.11
C THR A 265 1.07 -20.70 -14.33
N GLY A 266 -0.23 -20.46 -14.17
CA GLY A 266 -1.08 -19.91 -15.21
C GLY A 266 -0.74 -18.47 -15.61
N ARG A 267 -1.33 -18.03 -16.73
CA ARG A 267 -1.24 -16.62 -17.15
C ARG A 267 -1.89 -15.70 -16.11
N GLY A 268 -1.21 -14.61 -15.80
CA GLY A 268 -1.59 -13.64 -14.77
C GLY A 268 -1.25 -14.10 -13.35
N SER A 269 -0.57 -15.25 -13.20
CA SER A 269 -0.22 -15.75 -11.88
C SER A 269 0.83 -14.92 -11.18
N ARG A 270 0.60 -14.71 -9.88
CA ARG A 270 1.42 -13.85 -9.05
C ARG A 270 2.26 -14.65 -8.07
N MET A 271 3.48 -14.18 -7.87
CA MET A 271 4.45 -14.72 -6.92
C MET A 271 5.10 -13.56 -6.16
N SER A 272 5.24 -13.68 -4.84
CA SER A 272 5.93 -12.70 -3.99
C SER A 272 6.67 -13.43 -2.87
N ALA A 273 7.99 -13.31 -2.85
CA ALA A 273 8.87 -13.98 -1.90
C ALA A 273 9.91 -13.02 -1.31
N TYR A 274 10.26 -13.22 -0.05
CA TYR A 274 11.26 -12.44 0.67
C TYR A 274 12.37 -13.34 1.22
N ARG A 275 13.58 -12.79 1.32
CA ARG A 275 14.73 -13.36 2.03
C ARG A 275 15.50 -12.25 2.73
N TRP A 276 15.80 -12.46 4.01
CA TRP A 276 16.56 -11.58 4.89
C TRP A 276 17.92 -12.21 5.20
N HIS A 277 18.97 -11.65 4.63
CA HIS A 277 20.37 -12.00 4.90
C HIS A 277 20.85 -11.41 6.24
N VAL A 278 20.15 -11.77 7.33
CA VAL A 278 20.49 -11.31 8.69
C VAL A 278 21.64 -12.12 9.27
N ARG A 279 21.63 -13.44 9.01
CA ARG A 279 22.65 -14.38 9.51
C ARG A 279 23.83 -14.52 8.55
N ASP A 280 23.60 -14.17 7.28
CA ASP A 280 24.49 -14.33 6.14
C ASP A 280 24.53 -13.04 5.28
N PRO A 281 24.77 -11.85 5.86
CA PRO A 281 24.85 -10.60 5.09
C PRO A 281 25.96 -10.70 4.04
N ILE A 282 25.75 -10.06 2.88
CA ILE A 282 26.69 -10.11 1.75
C ILE A 282 27.50 -8.82 1.72
N PRO A 283 28.76 -8.79 2.24
CA PRO A 283 29.55 -7.58 2.33
C PRO A 283 30.14 -7.18 0.98
N PHE A 284 30.30 -5.87 0.78
CA PHE A 284 31.00 -5.29 -0.37
C PHE A 284 31.84 -4.08 0.08
N GLN A 285 33.03 -3.90 -0.49
CA GLN A 285 33.94 -2.80 -0.12
C GLN A 285 33.86 -1.61 -1.06
N LYS A 286 33.44 -1.83 -2.31
CA LYS A 286 33.41 -0.83 -3.39
C LYS A 286 32.07 -0.79 -4.10
N SER A 287 31.45 -1.95 -4.37
CA SER A 287 30.20 -2.01 -5.13
C SER A 287 29.52 -3.35 -5.03
N LEU A 288 28.21 -3.37 -5.24
CA LEU A 288 27.41 -4.57 -5.41
C LEU A 288 26.52 -4.42 -6.63
N ARG A 289 26.47 -5.45 -7.47
CA ARG A 289 25.45 -5.63 -8.50
C ARG A 289 24.78 -6.98 -8.29
N PHE A 290 23.46 -6.97 -8.16
CA PHE A 290 22.63 -8.14 -7.91
C PHE A 290 21.57 -8.27 -9.00
N VAL A 291 21.49 -9.43 -9.65
CA VAL A 291 20.56 -9.70 -10.75
C VAL A 291 19.92 -11.08 -10.61
N PHE A 292 18.75 -11.27 -11.20
CA PHE A 292 18.12 -12.57 -11.46
C PHE A 292 18.03 -12.79 -12.97
N GLU A 293 18.37 -13.98 -13.43
CA GLU A 293 17.88 -14.43 -14.73
C GLU A 293 16.35 -14.55 -14.69
N HIS A 294 15.69 -14.36 -15.83
CA HIS A 294 14.24 -14.53 -15.95
C HIS A 294 13.92 -15.64 -16.95
N GLY A 295 14.61 -16.77 -16.77
CA GLY A 295 14.39 -18.00 -17.51
C GLY A 295 13.37 -18.91 -16.81
N GLY A 296 12.55 -19.61 -17.58
CA GLY A 296 11.63 -20.60 -17.04
C GLY A 296 10.99 -21.48 -18.11
N TRP A 297 9.97 -22.23 -17.71
CA TRP A 297 9.25 -23.15 -18.57
C TRP A 297 8.38 -22.41 -19.56
N THR A 298 8.35 -22.89 -20.79
CA THR A 298 7.50 -22.36 -21.85
C THR A 298 6.87 -23.50 -22.63
N TYR A 299 5.77 -23.20 -23.32
CA TYR A 299 4.93 -24.21 -23.96
C TYR A 299 4.60 -23.82 -25.40
N ASN A 300 4.41 -24.83 -26.23
CA ASN A 300 3.83 -24.69 -27.57
C ASN A 300 2.31 -24.48 -27.47
N GLU A 301 1.67 -24.02 -28.57
CA GLU A 301 0.22 -23.78 -28.60
C GLU A 301 -0.61 -25.04 -28.28
N ASN A 302 -0.09 -26.23 -28.55
CA ASN A 302 -0.72 -27.51 -28.24
C ASN A 302 -0.52 -27.96 -26.78
N GLY A 303 0.13 -27.14 -25.94
CA GLY A 303 0.38 -27.42 -24.53
C GLY A 303 1.58 -28.31 -24.23
N THR A 304 2.37 -28.72 -25.23
CA THR A 304 3.62 -29.46 -24.94
C THR A 304 4.73 -28.51 -24.53
N VAL A 305 5.62 -28.96 -23.64
CA VAL A 305 6.80 -28.22 -23.21
C VAL A 305 7.64 -27.83 -24.43
N ARG A 306 7.96 -26.54 -24.55
CA ARG A 306 8.85 -25.97 -25.56
C ARG A 306 10.28 -25.89 -25.02
N SER A 307 10.45 -25.36 -23.82
CA SER A 307 11.70 -25.34 -23.08
C SER A 307 11.41 -25.40 -21.58
N ALA A 308 12.33 -25.98 -20.81
CA ALA A 308 12.34 -25.84 -19.34
C ALA A 308 13.13 -24.60 -18.89
N PHE A 309 13.92 -24.00 -19.79
CA PHE A 309 14.71 -22.80 -19.50
C PHE A 309 14.75 -21.91 -20.74
N GLU A 310 13.78 -21.02 -20.86
CA GLU A 310 13.73 -19.99 -21.89
C GLU A 310 13.37 -18.65 -21.27
N GLU A 311 13.91 -17.57 -21.83
CA GLU A 311 13.65 -16.21 -21.38
C GLU A 311 12.15 -15.87 -21.39
N ARG A 312 11.64 -15.32 -20.29
CA ARG A 312 10.22 -15.00 -20.10
C ARG A 312 10.02 -13.51 -19.89
N ALA A 313 9.10 -12.92 -20.65
CA ALA A 313 8.73 -11.50 -20.53
C ALA A 313 7.79 -11.22 -19.34
N ASP A 314 7.96 -11.93 -18.23
CA ASP A 314 7.15 -11.76 -17.04
C ASP A 314 7.38 -10.36 -16.41
N LEU A 315 6.43 -9.93 -15.58
CA LEU A 315 6.46 -8.58 -14.98
C LEU A 315 7.17 -8.66 -13.62
N PHE A 316 8.38 -8.11 -13.53
CA PHE A 316 9.21 -8.19 -12.32
C PHE A 316 9.18 -6.87 -11.54
N SER A 317 9.17 -6.99 -10.21
CA SER A 317 9.48 -5.87 -9.31
C SER A 317 10.13 -6.37 -8.03
N SER A 318 10.99 -5.56 -7.43
CA SER A 318 11.76 -5.95 -6.25
C SER A 318 12.00 -4.80 -5.29
N VAL A 319 12.32 -5.15 -4.04
CA VAL A 319 12.95 -4.23 -3.09
C VAL A 319 14.25 -4.84 -2.62
N ALA A 320 15.33 -4.09 -2.78
CA ALA A 320 16.64 -4.37 -2.21
C ALA A 320 16.74 -3.74 -0.82
N PHE A 321 17.31 -4.44 0.16
CA PHE A 321 17.58 -3.94 1.51
C PHE A 321 19.07 -4.09 1.84
N TRP A 322 19.73 -3.03 2.28
CA TRP A 322 21.17 -3.06 2.59
C TRP A 322 21.58 -2.01 3.63
N TYR A 323 22.78 -2.14 4.18
CA TYR A 323 23.44 -1.07 4.93
C TYR A 323 24.68 -0.62 4.18
N GLN A 324 24.99 0.68 4.21
CA GLN A 324 26.27 1.18 3.69
C GLN A 324 26.74 2.44 4.40
N GLN A 325 28.03 2.74 4.26
CA GLN A 325 28.61 4.01 4.67
C GLN A 325 28.14 5.12 3.72
N GLY A 326 27.56 6.18 4.29
CA GLY A 326 27.02 7.31 3.51
C GLY A 326 25.72 6.98 2.78
N VAL A 327 25.09 8.01 2.21
CA VAL A 327 23.84 7.87 1.43
C VAL A 327 24.18 7.42 0.00
N ALA A 328 23.54 6.34 -0.46
CA ALA A 328 23.67 5.87 -1.84
C ALA A 328 23.23 6.96 -2.84
N GLN A 329 23.97 7.11 -3.93
CA GLN A 329 23.69 8.11 -4.97
C GLN A 329 23.41 7.43 -6.31
N GLY A 330 22.69 8.13 -7.19
CA GLY A 330 22.50 7.70 -8.58
C GLY A 330 21.45 6.61 -8.81
N LEU A 331 20.73 6.16 -7.77
CA LEU A 331 19.57 5.30 -7.95
C LEU A 331 18.42 6.10 -8.59
N PRO A 332 17.77 5.57 -9.63
CA PRO A 332 16.67 6.29 -10.27
C PRO A 332 15.44 6.33 -9.36
N GLU A 333 14.64 7.37 -9.57
CA GLU A 333 13.36 7.58 -8.91
C GLU A 333 12.38 6.44 -9.27
N PRO A 334 11.82 5.70 -8.29
CA PRO A 334 10.70 4.79 -8.52
C PRO A 334 9.56 5.43 -9.32
N PRO A 335 8.90 4.70 -10.25
CA PRO A 335 7.74 5.20 -10.97
C PRO A 335 6.64 5.71 -10.04
N TYR A 336 5.94 6.78 -10.40
CA TYR A 336 4.94 7.41 -9.55
C TYR A 336 3.60 6.67 -9.55
N GLY A 337 3.00 6.52 -8.37
CA GLY A 337 1.60 6.10 -8.21
C GLY A 337 1.25 4.81 -8.96
N SER A 338 0.18 4.85 -9.77
CA SER A 338 -0.32 3.65 -10.47
C SER A 338 0.63 3.11 -11.53
N ALA A 339 1.69 3.83 -11.95
CA ALA A 339 2.73 3.27 -12.81
C ALA A 339 3.47 2.07 -12.17
N ARG A 340 3.31 1.84 -10.86
CA ARG A 340 3.81 0.66 -10.13
C ARG A 340 2.86 -0.53 -10.11
N LEU A 341 1.65 -0.36 -10.63
CA LEU A 341 0.70 -1.45 -10.83
C LEU A 341 0.97 -2.16 -12.16
N PRO A 342 0.56 -3.43 -12.33
CA PRO A 342 0.99 -4.27 -13.46
C PRO A 342 0.74 -3.67 -14.84
N HIS A 343 -0.35 -2.91 -14.96
CA HIS A 343 -0.77 -2.23 -16.19
C HIS A 343 -0.98 -0.71 -15.97
N GLY A 344 -0.93 -0.24 -14.73
CA GLY A 344 -1.14 1.17 -14.37
C GLY A 344 -2.44 1.83 -14.81
N ASN A 345 -3.40 1.05 -15.31
CA ASN A 345 -4.66 1.51 -15.89
C ASN A 345 -5.89 0.91 -15.20
N ALA A 346 -5.73 0.39 -13.98
CA ALA A 346 -6.80 -0.26 -13.23
C ALA A 346 -7.97 0.70 -13.01
N LYS A 347 -9.16 0.30 -13.47
CA LYS A 347 -10.42 0.96 -13.17
C LYS A 347 -11.09 0.24 -12.01
N GLN A 348 -11.18 0.91 -10.87
CA GLN A 348 -11.97 0.46 -9.74
C GLN A 348 -13.43 0.90 -9.91
N ILE A 349 -14.35 -0.05 -9.87
CA ILE A 349 -15.79 0.13 -9.99
C ILE A 349 -16.39 -0.24 -8.63
N GLU A 350 -16.98 0.73 -7.95
CA GLU A 350 -17.70 0.49 -6.69
C GLU A 350 -18.95 -0.35 -6.96
N ALA A 351 -19.12 -1.47 -6.26
CA ALA A 351 -20.17 -2.42 -6.57
C ALA A 351 -21.57 -1.84 -6.29
N GLU A 352 -21.72 -1.03 -5.26
CA GLU A 352 -22.97 -0.36 -4.89
C GLU A 352 -23.43 0.65 -5.93
N SER A 353 -22.50 1.21 -6.73
CA SER A 353 -22.84 2.10 -7.85
C SER A 353 -23.63 1.38 -8.95
N LEU A 354 -23.55 0.04 -8.99
CA LEU A 354 -24.23 -0.82 -9.96
C LEU A 354 -25.54 -1.41 -9.42
N ALA A 355 -25.92 -1.12 -8.17
CA ALA A 355 -27.01 -1.82 -7.47
C ALA A 355 -28.35 -1.84 -8.24
N SER A 356 -28.66 -0.80 -9.04
CA SER A 356 -29.88 -0.73 -9.84
C SER A 356 -29.89 -1.64 -11.08
N GLU A 357 -28.73 -2.16 -11.49
CA GLU A 357 -28.56 -3.01 -12.68
C GLU A 357 -28.25 -4.48 -12.33
N VAL A 358 -27.99 -4.75 -11.05
CA VAL A 358 -27.71 -6.10 -10.54
C VAL A 358 -28.94 -6.99 -10.65
N ARG A 359 -28.71 -8.25 -11.04
CA ARG A 359 -29.76 -9.28 -11.09
C ARG A 359 -29.52 -10.30 -10.00
N ALA A 360 -30.58 -10.64 -9.28
CA ALA A 360 -30.53 -11.63 -8.21
C ALA A 360 -31.54 -12.75 -8.49
N GLU A 361 -31.12 -14.00 -8.29
CA GLU A 361 -31.96 -15.19 -8.32
C GLU A 361 -31.82 -15.93 -6.99
N LYS A 362 -32.95 -16.34 -6.39
CA LYS A 362 -33.02 -16.98 -5.07
C LYS A 362 -32.30 -16.17 -3.98
N GLY A 363 -32.62 -14.88 -3.92
CA GLY A 363 -32.04 -13.94 -2.98
C GLY A 363 -32.36 -12.51 -3.36
N ARG A 364 -31.85 -11.57 -2.57
CA ARG A 364 -32.02 -10.13 -2.80
C ARG A 364 -30.73 -9.37 -2.52
N THR A 365 -30.59 -8.21 -3.13
CA THR A 365 -29.44 -7.32 -2.93
C THR A 365 -29.84 -6.04 -2.20
N GLU A 366 -28.94 -5.52 -1.36
CA GLU A 366 -29.06 -4.22 -0.74
C GLU A 366 -27.69 -3.53 -0.65
N VAL A 367 -27.68 -2.21 -0.49
CA VAL A 367 -26.45 -1.46 -0.23
C VAL A 367 -26.32 -1.27 1.27
N GLN A 368 -25.23 -1.78 1.85
CA GLN A 368 -24.86 -1.54 3.22
C GLN A 368 -23.80 -0.42 3.26
N LYS A 369 -24.05 0.63 4.05
CA LYS A 369 -23.15 1.79 4.10
C LYS A 369 -22.20 1.73 5.29
N GLU A 370 -20.99 2.24 5.08
CA GLU A 370 -19.95 2.39 6.11
C GLU A 370 -19.60 1.10 6.88
N VAL A 371 -19.64 -0.06 6.22
CA VAL A 371 -19.52 -1.40 6.81
C VAL A 371 -18.13 -1.67 7.39
N PHE A 372 -17.07 -1.11 6.80
CA PHE A 372 -15.69 -1.28 7.28
C PHE A 372 -14.82 -0.08 6.90
N TRP A 373 -14.60 0.85 7.84
CA TRP A 373 -13.80 2.08 7.61
C TRP A 373 -14.27 2.93 6.42
N SER A 374 -15.59 3.15 6.35
CA SER A 374 -16.26 3.94 5.29
C SER A 374 -16.20 3.29 3.90
N ARG A 375 -16.25 1.95 3.86
CA ARG A 375 -16.58 1.19 2.65
C ARG A 375 -18.07 0.83 2.62
N ASP A 376 -18.66 0.96 1.45
CA ASP A 376 -20.03 0.52 1.19
C ASP A 376 -19.98 -0.86 0.52
N LEU A 377 -20.96 -1.71 0.77
CA LEU A 377 -21.04 -3.04 0.18
C LEU A 377 -22.32 -3.20 -0.62
N LEU A 378 -22.19 -3.78 -1.81
CA LEU A 378 -23.29 -4.50 -2.43
C LEU A 378 -23.43 -5.85 -1.73
N TYR A 379 -24.49 -5.98 -0.93
CA TYR A 379 -24.74 -7.14 -0.10
C TYR A 379 -25.80 -8.04 -0.72
N PHE A 380 -25.47 -9.31 -0.94
CA PHE A 380 -26.35 -10.33 -1.49
C PHE A 380 -26.81 -11.31 -0.41
N GLN A 381 -28.10 -11.24 -0.10
CA GLN A 381 -28.78 -12.16 0.81
C GLN A 381 -29.23 -13.40 0.05
N ALA A 382 -28.31 -14.33 -0.19
CA ALA A 382 -28.62 -15.63 -0.79
C ALA A 382 -29.53 -16.50 0.11
N GLU A 383 -30.45 -17.25 -0.51
CA GLU A 383 -31.35 -18.19 0.18
C GLU A 383 -30.71 -19.57 0.42
N GLY A 384 -29.63 -19.89 -0.30
CA GLY A 384 -28.91 -21.17 -0.20
C GLY A 384 -28.09 -21.53 -1.44
N PRO A 385 -27.60 -22.78 -1.55
CA PRO A 385 -26.86 -23.24 -2.72
C PRO A 385 -27.66 -23.05 -4.03
N GLY A 386 -26.97 -22.59 -5.07
CA GLY A 386 -27.55 -22.24 -6.37
C GLY A 386 -28.19 -20.85 -6.43
N SER A 387 -28.15 -20.06 -5.35
CA SER A 387 -28.48 -18.63 -5.41
C SER A 387 -27.43 -17.88 -6.22
N ARG A 388 -27.86 -16.83 -6.94
CA ARG A 388 -27.01 -16.15 -7.92
C ARG A 388 -27.19 -14.64 -7.89
N MET A 389 -26.08 -13.91 -7.96
CA MET A 389 -26.04 -12.47 -8.22
C MET A 389 -25.24 -12.21 -9.49
N GLU A 390 -25.81 -11.51 -10.47
CA GLU A 390 -25.12 -11.07 -11.69
C GLU A 390 -24.91 -9.56 -11.68
N ILE A 391 -23.69 -9.14 -12.02
CA ILE A 391 -23.26 -7.75 -12.05
C ILE A 391 -22.79 -7.42 -13.47
N PRO A 392 -23.21 -6.27 -14.04
CA PRO A 392 -22.74 -5.86 -15.36
C PRO A 392 -21.28 -5.40 -15.31
N LEU A 393 -20.54 -5.72 -16.36
CA LEU A 393 -19.19 -5.23 -16.60
C LEU A 393 -19.13 -4.61 -18.00
N ASP A 394 -19.02 -3.28 -18.06
CA ASP A 394 -18.96 -2.55 -19.33
C ASP A 394 -17.50 -2.37 -19.79
N VAL A 395 -17.21 -2.92 -20.97
CA VAL A 395 -15.88 -2.96 -21.59
C VAL A 395 -15.83 -2.00 -22.77
N ALA A 396 -14.89 -1.05 -22.74
CA ALA A 396 -14.82 0.03 -23.72
C ALA A 396 -14.28 -0.42 -25.10
N GLU A 397 -13.43 -1.43 -25.11
CA GLU A 397 -12.72 -1.91 -26.30
C GLU A 397 -12.30 -3.38 -26.14
N ASP A 398 -12.19 -4.09 -27.26
CA ASP A 398 -11.71 -5.48 -27.29
C ASP A 398 -10.31 -5.59 -26.68
N GLY A 399 -10.06 -6.69 -25.96
CA GLY A 399 -8.73 -6.98 -25.44
C GLY A 399 -8.70 -8.03 -24.33
N TYR A 400 -7.51 -8.28 -23.81
CA TYR A 400 -7.35 -9.00 -22.55
C TYR A 400 -7.48 -8.02 -21.39
N TYR A 401 -8.22 -8.42 -20.38
CA TYR A 401 -8.45 -7.68 -19.15
C TYR A 401 -8.15 -8.55 -17.95
N GLU A 402 -7.42 -8.00 -17.00
CA GLU A 402 -7.40 -8.53 -15.66
C GLU A 402 -8.69 -8.11 -14.93
N ILE A 403 -9.37 -9.10 -14.35
CA ILE A 403 -10.58 -8.90 -13.56
C ILE A 403 -10.29 -9.30 -12.11
N VAL A 404 -10.62 -8.41 -11.18
CA VAL A 404 -10.54 -8.68 -9.74
C VAL A 404 -11.89 -8.40 -9.10
N ALA A 405 -12.35 -9.28 -8.23
CA ALA A 405 -13.48 -9.01 -7.35
C ALA A 405 -12.96 -8.71 -5.94
N GLN A 406 -13.36 -7.58 -5.37
CA GLN A 406 -13.03 -7.21 -4.00
C GLN A 406 -14.16 -7.68 -3.10
N VAL A 407 -14.00 -8.86 -2.51
CA VAL A 407 -15.06 -9.52 -1.73
C VAL A 407 -14.86 -9.28 -0.24
N ALA A 408 -15.95 -9.24 0.50
CA ALA A 408 -15.92 -9.25 1.95
C ALA A 408 -16.03 -10.68 2.47
N HIS A 409 -15.53 -10.88 3.68
CA HIS A 409 -15.66 -12.10 4.47
C HIS A 409 -16.41 -11.79 5.76
N ALA A 410 -17.26 -12.70 6.20
CA ALA A 410 -17.99 -12.56 7.46
C ALA A 410 -18.48 -13.91 7.99
N PRO A 411 -18.93 -13.98 9.26
CA PRO A 411 -19.40 -15.23 9.87
C PRO A 411 -20.63 -15.86 9.20
N ASP A 412 -21.39 -15.09 8.42
CA ASP A 412 -22.63 -15.49 7.76
C ASP A 412 -22.51 -15.63 6.24
N TYR A 413 -21.29 -15.57 5.71
CA TYR A 413 -21.06 -15.60 4.27
C TYR A 413 -20.83 -17.02 3.73
N GLY A 414 -21.31 -17.25 2.51
CA GLY A 414 -21.27 -18.56 1.84
C GLY A 414 -20.02 -18.77 1.01
N ASP A 415 -19.93 -19.95 0.40
CA ASP A 415 -18.89 -20.28 -0.58
C ASP A 415 -19.43 -20.00 -1.99
N TYR A 416 -18.64 -19.33 -2.81
CA TYR A 416 -19.07 -18.84 -4.12
C TYR A 416 -18.11 -19.26 -5.23
N SER A 417 -18.67 -19.40 -6.43
CA SER A 417 -17.93 -19.52 -7.68
C SER A 417 -18.32 -18.41 -8.64
N THR A 418 -17.46 -18.10 -9.61
CA THR A 418 -17.72 -17.02 -10.58
C THR A 418 -17.91 -17.54 -12.01
N LEU A 419 -18.87 -16.94 -12.71
CA LEU A 419 -19.11 -17.15 -14.14
C LEU A 419 -18.97 -15.83 -14.89
N LEU A 420 -18.36 -15.86 -16.06
CA LEU A 420 -18.30 -14.73 -17.00
C LEU A 420 -19.14 -15.09 -18.23
N ASP A 421 -20.18 -14.30 -18.50
CA ASP A 421 -21.17 -14.53 -19.56
C ASP A 421 -21.78 -15.95 -19.51
N GLY A 422 -22.06 -16.42 -18.30
CA GLY A 422 -22.62 -17.76 -18.04
C GLY A 422 -21.64 -18.91 -18.21
N LYS A 423 -20.37 -18.64 -18.53
CA LYS A 423 -19.32 -19.66 -18.61
C LYS A 423 -18.47 -19.64 -17.34
N PRO A 424 -18.00 -20.81 -16.86
CA PRO A 424 -17.02 -20.84 -15.79
C PRO A 424 -15.84 -19.94 -16.13
N VAL A 425 -15.48 -19.06 -15.20
CA VAL A 425 -14.15 -18.47 -15.20
C VAL A 425 -13.21 -19.64 -14.95
N MET A 426 -12.27 -19.96 -15.84
CA MET A 426 -11.32 -21.05 -15.66
C MET A 426 -9.92 -20.48 -15.66
N ASP A 427 -9.02 -21.10 -14.90
CA ASP A 427 -7.60 -20.83 -15.05
C ASP A 427 -7.14 -21.42 -16.38
N GLU A 428 -7.19 -20.61 -17.43
CA GLU A 428 -6.66 -20.99 -18.73
C GLU A 428 -5.14 -21.14 -18.63
N GLY A 429 -4.66 -22.35 -18.91
CA GLY A 429 -3.24 -22.61 -19.13
C GLY A 429 -2.42 -22.86 -17.87
N ASP A 430 -2.96 -23.53 -16.85
CA ASP A 430 -2.08 -24.23 -15.90
C ASP A 430 -1.53 -25.48 -16.59
N LEU A 431 -0.42 -25.31 -17.30
CA LEU A 431 0.20 -26.35 -18.15
C LEU A 431 1.22 -27.20 -17.39
N GLU A 432 1.45 -26.86 -16.12
CA GLU A 432 2.37 -27.55 -15.24
C GLU A 432 1.60 -28.18 -14.08
N HIS A 433 1.86 -29.45 -13.81
CA HIS A 433 1.21 -30.19 -12.73
C HIS A 433 2.30 -30.80 -11.86
N GLU A 434 3.09 -29.94 -11.21
CA GLU A 434 4.03 -30.42 -10.20
C GLU A 434 3.27 -31.08 -9.03
N PRO A 435 3.65 -32.29 -8.60
CA PRO A 435 3.02 -32.96 -7.46
C PRO A 435 3.14 -32.11 -6.18
N GLY A 436 2.04 -31.47 -5.76
CA GLY A 436 2.01 -30.59 -4.59
C GLY A 436 1.83 -29.10 -4.90
N ALA A 437 1.90 -28.70 -6.17
CA ALA A 437 1.62 -27.33 -6.62
C ALA A 437 0.12 -27.06 -6.87
N ASN A 438 -0.78 -27.93 -6.38
CA ASN A 438 -2.23 -27.70 -6.46
C ASN A 438 -2.60 -26.52 -5.54
N MET A 439 -2.49 -25.30 -6.08
CA MET A 439 -2.62 -24.04 -5.35
C MET A 439 -4.08 -23.58 -5.20
N GLY A 440 -5.03 -24.52 -5.31
CA GLY A 440 -6.46 -24.28 -5.19
C GLY A 440 -7.09 -23.63 -6.42
N SER A 441 -8.41 -23.68 -6.50
CA SER A 441 -9.16 -22.99 -7.56
C SER A 441 -9.17 -21.48 -7.28
N ARG A 442 -8.75 -20.66 -8.25
CA ARG A 442 -8.86 -19.18 -8.16
C ARG A 442 -10.30 -18.67 -8.29
N VAL A 443 -11.20 -19.54 -8.72
CA VAL A 443 -12.54 -19.18 -9.21
C VAL A 443 -13.59 -19.42 -8.15
N ALA A 444 -13.34 -20.38 -7.26
CA ALA A 444 -14.15 -20.66 -6.08
C ALA A 444 -13.46 -20.10 -4.84
N PHE A 445 -14.22 -19.44 -3.97
CA PHE A 445 -13.71 -18.91 -2.72
C PHE A 445 -14.73 -19.15 -1.60
N SER A 446 -14.24 -19.33 -0.39
CA SER A 446 -15.08 -19.25 0.79
C SER A 446 -15.24 -17.79 1.19
N GLY A 447 -16.46 -17.32 1.42
CA GLY A 447 -16.70 -16.01 2.01
C GLY A 447 -16.67 -16.04 3.54
N TRP A 448 -16.51 -17.21 4.17
CA TRP A 448 -16.52 -17.30 5.63
C TRP A 448 -15.29 -16.61 6.24
N GLY A 449 -15.53 -15.90 7.35
CA GLY A 449 -14.50 -15.36 8.22
C GLY A 449 -15.01 -15.29 9.67
N PRO A 450 -14.13 -15.37 10.68
CA PRO A 450 -14.54 -15.25 12.09
C PRO A 450 -14.99 -13.84 12.48
N GLU A 451 -14.60 -12.83 11.70
CA GLU A 451 -15.01 -11.44 11.79
C GLU A 451 -15.30 -10.88 10.40
N LEU A 452 -15.96 -9.73 10.34
CA LEU A 452 -16.18 -9.00 9.10
C LEU A 452 -14.87 -8.36 8.62
N TYR A 453 -14.48 -8.65 7.40
CA TYR A 453 -13.38 -8.00 6.69
C TYR A 453 -13.81 -7.69 5.26
N VAL A 454 -13.43 -6.52 4.73
CA VAL A 454 -13.87 -6.05 3.41
C VAL A 454 -12.69 -5.91 2.45
N ALA A 455 -12.94 -6.20 1.17
CA ALA A 455 -12.01 -6.10 0.03
C ALA A 455 -10.79 -7.01 0.13
N GLU A 456 -11.01 -8.29 0.39
CA GLU A 456 -10.04 -9.28 -0.05
C GLU A 456 -10.10 -9.40 -1.57
N ASP A 457 -8.95 -9.19 -2.22
CA ASP A 457 -8.84 -9.30 -3.66
C ASP A 457 -8.94 -10.77 -4.10
N ARG A 458 -9.97 -11.08 -4.90
CA ARG A 458 -10.15 -12.34 -5.61
C ARG A 458 -9.81 -12.15 -7.07
N MET A 459 -8.64 -12.68 -7.46
CA MET A 459 -8.19 -12.67 -8.85
C MET A 459 -9.10 -13.58 -9.68
N LEU A 460 -9.85 -12.99 -10.61
CA LEU A 460 -10.64 -13.74 -11.59
C LEU A 460 -9.87 -13.99 -12.89
N GLY A 461 -8.58 -13.62 -12.91
CA GLY A 461 -7.61 -13.89 -13.97
C GLY A 461 -7.69 -12.94 -15.17
N TRP A 462 -6.84 -13.20 -16.16
CA TRP A 462 -6.80 -12.44 -17.41
C TRP A 462 -7.77 -13.06 -18.42
N ARG A 463 -8.72 -12.27 -18.91
CA ARG A 463 -9.83 -12.71 -19.75
C ARG A 463 -9.92 -11.89 -21.02
N LYS A 464 -10.16 -12.57 -22.14
CA LYS A 464 -10.46 -11.90 -23.40
C LYS A 464 -11.90 -11.41 -23.38
N LEU A 465 -12.09 -10.10 -23.44
CA LEU A 465 -13.39 -9.46 -23.49
C LEU A 465 -13.55 -8.69 -24.81
N THR A 466 -14.78 -8.64 -25.28
CA THR A 466 -15.18 -7.81 -26.43
C THR A 466 -15.66 -6.46 -25.93
N LYS A 467 -15.64 -5.45 -26.78
CA LYS A 467 -16.32 -4.19 -26.52
C LYS A 467 -17.81 -4.45 -26.29
N GLY A 468 -18.35 -3.88 -25.21
CA GLY A 468 -19.75 -4.00 -24.86
C GLY A 468 -19.95 -4.45 -23.42
N ARG A 469 -21.17 -4.89 -23.14
CA ARG A 469 -21.59 -5.32 -21.82
C ARG A 469 -21.38 -6.81 -21.64
N HIS A 470 -20.70 -7.17 -20.56
CA HIS A 470 -20.49 -8.53 -20.08
C HIS A 470 -21.19 -8.71 -18.73
N TRP A 471 -21.38 -9.96 -18.31
CA TRP A 471 -22.02 -10.30 -17.03
C TRP A 471 -21.11 -11.17 -16.18
N LEU A 472 -20.77 -10.69 -14.99
CA LEU A 472 -20.07 -11.46 -13.98
C LEU A 472 -21.09 -11.98 -12.97
N ALA A 473 -21.21 -13.29 -12.83
CA ALA A 473 -22.11 -13.92 -11.87
C ALA A 473 -21.37 -14.56 -10.71
N PHE A 474 -21.85 -14.34 -9.50
CA PHE A 474 -21.46 -15.03 -8.28
C PHE A 474 -22.53 -16.06 -7.95
N VAL A 475 -22.16 -17.33 -7.93
CA VAL A 475 -23.07 -18.46 -7.69
C VAL A 475 -22.70 -19.14 -6.37
N CYS A 476 -23.64 -19.17 -5.44
CA CYS A 476 -23.48 -19.81 -4.14
C CYS A 476 -23.32 -21.33 -4.32
N ALA A 477 -22.15 -21.87 -4.02
CA ALA A 477 -21.86 -23.30 -4.05
C ALA A 477 -22.25 -24.02 -2.76
N GLY A 478 -22.35 -23.27 -1.65
CA GLY A 478 -22.54 -23.84 -0.32
C GLY A 478 -22.11 -22.85 0.75
N LYS A 479 -21.62 -23.38 1.86
CA LYS A 479 -21.00 -22.61 2.93
C LYS A 479 -20.09 -23.50 3.77
N ASP A 480 -19.09 -22.90 4.39
CA ASP A 480 -18.34 -23.53 5.47
C ASP A 480 -19.30 -23.97 6.59
N MET A 481 -19.01 -25.09 7.25
CA MET A 481 -19.85 -25.62 8.34
C MET A 481 -20.01 -24.65 9.53
N ARG A 482 -19.07 -23.71 9.70
CA ARG A 482 -19.07 -22.67 10.73
C ARG A 482 -19.91 -21.46 10.32
N ALA A 483 -20.21 -21.30 9.03
CA ALA A 483 -20.96 -20.16 8.53
C ALA A 483 -22.43 -20.23 8.95
N THR A 484 -22.97 -19.12 9.46
CA THR A 484 -24.39 -19.06 9.87
C THR A 484 -25.33 -18.84 8.68
N GLY A 485 -24.84 -18.28 7.57
CA GLY A 485 -25.61 -17.94 6.38
C GLY A 485 -24.90 -18.31 5.07
N TYR A 486 -25.45 -17.83 3.96
CA TYR A 486 -24.93 -18.03 2.60
C TYR A 486 -24.56 -16.72 1.92
N HIS A 487 -24.47 -15.63 2.67
CA HIS A 487 -24.47 -14.29 2.08
C HIS A 487 -23.14 -13.95 1.38
N LEU A 488 -23.13 -12.85 0.62
CA LEU A 488 -21.94 -12.34 -0.05
C LEU A 488 -21.93 -10.81 0.03
N GLY A 489 -20.79 -10.24 0.42
CA GLY A 489 -20.53 -8.80 0.31
C GLY A 489 -19.52 -8.55 -0.78
N LEU A 490 -19.82 -7.62 -1.69
CA LEU A 490 -18.91 -7.16 -2.73
C LEU A 490 -18.66 -5.66 -2.55
N ASP A 491 -17.41 -5.27 -2.41
CA ASP A 491 -16.96 -3.88 -2.31
C ASP A 491 -16.83 -3.27 -3.70
N GLY A 492 -16.13 -3.98 -4.60
CA GLY A 492 -15.90 -3.47 -5.94
C GLY A 492 -15.38 -4.51 -6.93
N LEU A 493 -15.29 -4.08 -8.18
CA LEU A 493 -14.68 -4.81 -9.28
C LEU A 493 -13.53 -3.98 -9.85
N ILE A 494 -12.41 -4.63 -10.14
CA ILE A 494 -11.28 -4.02 -10.83
C ILE A 494 -11.22 -4.54 -12.25
N LEU A 495 -11.07 -3.62 -13.19
CA LEU A 495 -10.85 -3.93 -14.59
C LEU A 495 -9.59 -3.22 -15.08
N ALA A 496 -8.56 -3.98 -15.46
CA ALA A 496 -7.32 -3.44 -15.99
C ALA A 496 -7.01 -4.05 -17.35
N LYS A 497 -6.77 -3.24 -18.38
CA LYS A 497 -6.44 -3.77 -19.72
C LYS A 497 -4.99 -4.25 -19.74
N VAL A 498 -4.79 -5.51 -20.08
CA VAL A 498 -3.48 -6.17 -20.10
C VAL A 498 -2.61 -5.63 -21.23
N GLY A 499 -1.31 -5.49 -20.99
CA GLY A 499 -0.31 -5.13 -22.01
C GLY A 499 -0.16 -3.63 -22.27
N GLN A 500 -0.90 -2.78 -21.55
CA GLN A 500 -0.62 -1.35 -21.51
C GLN A 500 0.10 -1.06 -20.19
N VAL A 501 1.39 -0.71 -20.22
CA VAL A 501 2.08 -0.19 -19.02
C VAL A 501 2.09 1.32 -19.12
N GLN A 502 1.30 1.99 -18.28
CA GLN A 502 1.16 3.44 -18.34
C GLN A 502 2.22 4.13 -17.47
N THR A 503 2.87 5.13 -18.05
CA THR A 503 3.62 6.11 -17.27
C THR A 503 2.67 7.10 -16.64
N VAL A 504 2.81 7.34 -15.35
CA VAL A 504 1.99 8.30 -14.61
C VAL A 504 2.90 9.39 -14.08
N GLN A 505 2.53 10.64 -14.30
CA GLN A 505 3.26 11.78 -13.78
C GLN A 505 2.68 12.19 -12.43
N ALA A 506 3.54 12.62 -11.51
CA ALA A 506 3.10 13.22 -10.26
C ALA A 506 2.24 14.47 -10.56
N PRO A 507 1.12 14.69 -9.84
CA PRO A 507 0.39 15.93 -9.93
C PRO A 507 1.29 17.07 -9.44
N VAL A 508 1.24 18.22 -10.12
CA VAL A 508 2.09 19.37 -9.82
C VAL A 508 1.20 20.57 -9.56
N ALA A 509 1.24 21.07 -8.32
CA ALA A 509 0.62 22.34 -7.99
C ALA A 509 1.32 23.48 -8.76
N PRO A 510 0.59 24.31 -9.52
CA PRO A 510 1.21 25.47 -10.14
C PRO A 510 1.67 26.47 -9.07
N ARG A 511 2.73 27.23 -9.35
CA ARG A 511 3.24 28.25 -8.42
C ARG A 511 2.37 29.50 -8.45
N GLY A 512 2.15 30.09 -7.28
CA GLY A 512 1.46 31.37 -7.10
C GLY A 512 -0.06 31.24 -6.92
N VAL A 513 -0.61 32.09 -6.05
CA VAL A 513 -2.02 32.02 -5.58
C VAL A 513 -3.03 32.06 -6.73
N ARG A 514 -2.85 32.93 -7.73
CA ARG A 514 -3.79 33.03 -8.87
C ARG A 514 -3.84 31.76 -9.73
N ASN A 515 -2.70 31.12 -9.93
CA ASN A 515 -2.65 29.88 -10.70
C ASN A 515 -3.28 28.73 -9.90
N LEU A 516 -3.08 28.70 -8.58
CA LEU A 516 -3.76 27.75 -7.69
C LEU A 516 -5.27 27.94 -7.71
N ILE A 517 -5.77 29.19 -7.71
CA ILE A 517 -7.20 29.50 -7.87
C ILE A 517 -7.75 28.93 -9.19
N SER A 518 -6.99 29.03 -10.29
CA SER A 518 -7.40 28.44 -11.57
C SER A 518 -7.41 26.91 -11.51
N ALA A 519 -6.43 26.31 -10.85
CA ALA A 519 -6.30 24.85 -10.73
C ALA A 519 -7.40 24.21 -9.84
N LEU A 520 -8.05 24.97 -8.96
CA LEU A 520 -9.27 24.53 -8.25
C LEU A 520 -10.45 24.21 -9.19
N LYS A 521 -10.35 24.52 -10.49
CA LYS A 521 -11.38 24.22 -11.51
C LYS A 521 -10.93 23.15 -12.51
N ASP A 522 -9.80 22.50 -12.27
CA ASP A 522 -9.27 21.46 -13.16
C ASP A 522 -10.26 20.28 -13.31
N PRO A 523 -10.41 19.68 -14.51
CA PRO A 523 -11.27 18.51 -14.68
C PRO A 523 -10.87 17.33 -13.79
N ASP A 524 -9.58 17.16 -13.48
CA ASP A 524 -9.08 16.11 -12.59
C ASP A 524 -9.21 16.51 -11.11
N ALA A 525 -9.90 15.67 -10.33
CA ALA A 525 -10.07 15.87 -8.89
C ALA A 525 -8.73 15.87 -8.13
N VAL A 526 -7.73 15.11 -8.60
CA VAL A 526 -6.40 15.08 -7.98
C VAL A 526 -5.74 16.45 -8.11
N GLN A 527 -5.83 17.11 -9.28
CA GLN A 527 -5.25 18.43 -9.48
C GLN A 527 -5.98 19.51 -8.68
N ARG A 528 -7.31 19.43 -8.59
CA ARG A 528 -8.09 20.33 -7.70
C ARG A 528 -7.68 20.15 -6.24
N GLY A 529 -7.52 18.92 -5.78
CA GLY A 529 -7.09 18.58 -4.42
C GLY A 529 -5.69 19.10 -4.11
N VAL A 530 -4.73 18.89 -5.01
CA VAL A 530 -3.35 19.39 -4.90
C VAL A 530 -3.29 20.92 -4.91
N ALA A 531 -4.16 21.60 -5.68
CA ALA A 531 -4.27 23.05 -5.62
C ALA A 531 -4.81 23.54 -4.26
N ALA A 532 -5.87 22.89 -3.74
CA ALA A 532 -6.40 23.17 -2.41
C ALA A 532 -5.37 22.92 -1.31
N LEU A 533 -4.58 21.84 -1.44
CA LEU A 533 -3.50 21.48 -0.53
C LEU A 533 -2.41 22.56 -0.49
N ALA A 534 -1.95 23.02 -1.65
CA ALA A 534 -0.97 24.09 -1.74
C ALA A 534 -1.51 25.41 -1.14
N LEU A 535 -2.78 25.73 -1.34
CA LEU A 535 -3.43 26.89 -0.72
C LEU A 535 -3.53 26.75 0.81
N ARG A 536 -3.81 25.54 1.33
CA ARG A 536 -3.79 25.25 2.77
C ARG A 536 -2.41 25.51 3.37
N ASP A 537 -1.36 25.02 2.71
CA ASP A 537 0.02 25.12 3.19
C ASP A 537 0.57 26.55 3.11
N LEU A 538 0.03 27.40 2.23
CA LEU A 538 0.30 28.85 2.19
C LEU A 538 -0.30 29.62 3.39
N GLY A 539 -1.28 29.05 4.09
CA GLY A 539 -1.94 29.69 5.23
C GLY A 539 -2.51 31.08 4.88
N ALA A 540 -2.18 32.10 5.68
CA ALA A 540 -2.66 33.47 5.47
C ALA A 540 -2.29 34.08 4.10
N GLY A 541 -1.26 33.54 3.42
CA GLY A 541 -0.91 33.93 2.05
C GLY A 541 -1.97 33.56 1.01
N ALA A 542 -2.93 32.69 1.34
CA ALA A 542 -3.99 32.24 0.45
C ALA A 542 -5.30 33.05 0.57
N LYS A 543 -5.31 34.21 1.27
CA LYS A 543 -6.53 35.01 1.50
C LYS A 543 -7.29 35.36 0.20
N GLU A 544 -6.59 35.65 -0.90
CA GLU A 544 -7.19 35.94 -2.22
C GLU A 544 -8.00 34.74 -2.76
N ALA A 545 -7.69 33.51 -2.34
CA ALA A 545 -8.33 32.29 -2.80
C ALA A 545 -9.62 31.93 -2.04
N LEU A 546 -9.96 32.64 -0.96
CA LEU A 546 -11.13 32.35 -0.13
C LEU A 546 -12.43 32.14 -0.93
N PRO A 547 -12.80 33.01 -1.91
CA PRO A 547 -14.00 32.78 -2.71
C PRO A 547 -13.95 31.49 -3.55
N ALA A 548 -12.78 31.12 -4.08
CA ALA A 548 -12.62 29.91 -4.87
C ALA A 548 -12.64 28.64 -3.99
N LEU A 549 -12.03 28.70 -2.80
CA LEU A 549 -12.11 27.65 -1.80
C LEU A 549 -13.54 27.44 -1.30
N ALA A 550 -14.31 28.52 -1.12
CA ALA A 550 -15.72 28.45 -0.75
C ALA A 550 -16.57 27.74 -1.81
N GLU A 551 -16.26 27.89 -3.09
CA GLU A 551 -16.92 27.13 -4.15
C GLU A 551 -16.47 25.66 -4.17
N ALA A 552 -15.20 25.39 -3.87
CA ALA A 552 -14.67 24.03 -3.75
C ALA A 552 -15.28 23.22 -2.58
N LEU A 553 -15.94 23.86 -1.62
CA LEU A 553 -16.76 23.18 -0.60
C LEU A 553 -17.96 22.43 -1.20
N LYS A 554 -18.31 22.67 -2.47
CA LYS A 554 -19.39 21.99 -3.19
C LYS A 554 -18.85 20.98 -4.21
N ASP A 555 -17.55 20.69 -4.19
CA ASP A 555 -16.94 19.77 -5.16
C ASP A 555 -17.56 18.37 -5.07
N ARG A 556 -17.66 17.69 -6.21
CA ARG A 556 -18.11 16.29 -6.27
C ARG A 556 -17.19 15.34 -5.50
N ASP A 557 -15.91 15.65 -5.41
CA ASP A 557 -14.92 14.85 -4.70
C ASP A 557 -14.81 15.26 -3.23
N THR A 558 -15.00 14.28 -2.34
CA THR A 558 -14.97 14.49 -0.88
C THR A 558 -13.59 14.96 -0.40
N GLY A 559 -12.50 14.50 -1.02
CA GLY A 559 -11.15 14.94 -0.68
C GLY A 559 -10.95 16.42 -0.99
N VAL A 560 -11.42 16.89 -2.15
CA VAL A 560 -11.39 18.32 -2.52
C VAL A 560 -12.20 19.16 -1.53
N ARG A 561 -13.42 18.74 -1.17
CA ARG A 561 -14.25 19.45 -0.17
C ARG A 561 -13.54 19.56 1.17
N MET A 562 -12.98 18.46 1.67
CA MET A 562 -12.26 18.41 2.94
C MET A 562 -11.05 19.34 2.95
N THR A 563 -10.20 19.28 1.91
CA THR A 563 -9.00 20.12 1.83
C THR A 563 -9.34 21.59 1.63
N ALA A 564 -10.42 21.90 0.91
CA ALA A 564 -10.93 23.27 0.82
C ALA A 564 -11.35 23.82 2.18
N ALA A 565 -12.09 23.02 2.98
CA ALA A 565 -12.46 23.39 4.34
C ALA A 565 -11.23 23.58 5.25
N ASP A 566 -10.23 22.70 5.16
CA ASP A 566 -8.96 22.84 5.89
C ASP A 566 -8.20 24.10 5.48
N ALA A 567 -8.15 24.43 4.18
CA ALA A 567 -7.49 25.64 3.68
C ALA A 567 -8.18 26.91 4.18
N ILE A 568 -9.51 26.91 4.28
CA ILE A 568 -10.30 27.99 4.87
C ILE A 568 -10.03 28.07 6.38
N ALA A 569 -9.98 26.93 7.09
CA ALA A 569 -9.69 26.89 8.51
C ALA A 569 -8.33 27.52 8.86
N ARG A 570 -7.31 27.34 8.02
CA ARG A 570 -5.99 27.95 8.16
C ARG A 570 -5.99 29.49 8.08
N GLN A 571 -7.09 30.11 7.66
CA GLN A 571 -7.24 31.57 7.66
C GLN A 571 -7.63 32.14 9.04
N GLY A 572 -8.02 31.29 9.99
CA GLY A 572 -8.53 31.72 11.30
C GLY A 572 -9.68 32.72 11.15
N HIS A 573 -9.56 33.88 11.81
CA HIS A 573 -10.56 34.96 11.72
C HIS A 573 -10.86 35.41 10.28
N GLY A 574 -9.89 35.32 9.35
CA GLY A 574 -10.09 35.67 7.94
C GLY A 574 -11.15 34.84 7.22
N ALA A 575 -11.50 33.65 7.73
CA ALA A 575 -12.55 32.80 7.19
C ALA A 575 -13.95 33.43 7.28
N ILE A 576 -14.13 34.51 8.06
CA ILE A 576 -15.40 35.25 8.17
C ILE A 576 -15.93 35.70 6.81
N ALA A 577 -15.04 35.98 5.85
CA ALA A 577 -15.39 36.41 4.49
C ALA A 577 -16.20 35.35 3.71
N VAL A 578 -16.16 34.08 4.12
CA VAL A 578 -16.85 32.96 3.48
C VAL A 578 -17.69 32.15 4.49
N MET A 579 -18.06 32.77 5.61
CA MET A 579 -18.81 32.12 6.68
C MET A 579 -20.12 31.48 6.19
N ASP A 580 -20.85 32.13 5.29
CA ASP A 580 -22.11 31.60 4.75
C ASP A 580 -21.89 30.29 3.98
N ALA A 581 -20.76 30.16 3.26
CA ALA A 581 -20.41 28.93 2.55
C ALA A 581 -20.03 27.80 3.53
N LEU A 582 -19.34 28.12 4.64
CA LEU A 582 -19.04 27.15 5.69
C LEU A 582 -20.32 26.66 6.40
N ILE A 583 -21.25 27.56 6.70
CA ILE A 583 -22.56 27.18 7.29
C ILE A 583 -23.30 26.24 6.34
N ALA A 584 -23.41 26.61 5.05
CA ALA A 584 -24.08 25.79 4.06
C ALA A 584 -23.43 24.40 3.90
N ALA A 585 -22.10 24.32 3.93
CA ALA A 585 -21.37 23.04 3.89
C ALA A 585 -21.64 22.18 5.14
N GLY A 586 -21.76 22.80 6.33
CA GLY A 586 -22.10 22.11 7.57
C GLY A 586 -23.55 21.59 7.63
N GLU A 587 -24.46 22.17 6.85
CA GLU A 587 -25.88 21.80 6.79
C GLU A 587 -26.19 20.66 5.80
N VAL A 588 -25.21 20.22 5.01
CA VAL A 588 -25.38 19.13 4.04
C VAL A 588 -25.69 17.81 4.76
N LYS A 589 -26.89 17.27 4.52
CA LYS A 589 -27.33 16.00 5.08
C LYS A 589 -26.52 14.84 4.50
N GLY A 590 -26.01 13.98 5.38
CA GLY A 590 -25.24 12.80 4.98
C GLY A 590 -23.85 13.11 4.41
N GLU A 591 -23.33 14.33 4.66
CA GLU A 591 -21.96 14.68 4.33
C GLU A 591 -20.94 13.86 5.13
N ASP A 592 -19.74 13.68 4.57
CA ASP A 592 -18.61 13.01 5.21
C ASP A 592 -18.22 13.76 6.50
N ALA A 593 -18.14 13.00 7.60
CA ALA A 593 -17.86 13.54 8.93
C ALA A 593 -16.52 14.32 8.99
N HIS A 594 -15.54 14.02 8.13
CA HIS A 594 -14.28 14.75 8.08
C HIS A 594 -14.43 16.12 7.41
N VAL A 595 -15.23 16.24 6.36
CA VAL A 595 -15.58 17.56 5.79
C VAL A 595 -16.26 18.41 6.88
N GLN A 596 -17.22 17.83 7.59
CA GLN A 596 -17.93 18.50 8.69
C GLN A 596 -17.02 18.89 9.85
N ARG A 597 -16.03 18.05 10.22
CA ARG A 597 -14.99 18.42 11.20
C ARG A 597 -14.20 19.64 10.74
N SER A 598 -13.70 19.65 9.51
CA SER A 598 -12.91 20.76 8.96
C SER A 598 -13.74 22.05 8.90
N VAL A 599 -15.03 21.96 8.54
CA VAL A 599 -15.98 23.07 8.60
C VAL A 599 -16.15 23.58 10.04
N ALA A 600 -16.34 22.68 11.01
CA ALA A 600 -16.47 23.09 12.42
C ALA A 600 -15.20 23.79 12.94
N ILE A 601 -14.02 23.30 12.58
CA ILE A 601 -12.74 23.95 12.90
C ILE A 601 -12.67 25.35 12.29
N ALA A 602 -13.03 25.49 11.01
CA ALA A 602 -13.02 26.80 10.33
C ALA A 602 -13.97 27.79 11.01
N LEU A 603 -15.19 27.36 11.37
CA LEU A 603 -16.17 28.18 12.07
C LEU A 603 -15.69 28.58 13.47
N GLY A 604 -15.11 27.65 14.23
CA GLY A 604 -14.52 27.94 15.54
C GLY A 604 -13.34 28.93 15.46
N GLY A 605 -12.50 28.79 14.43
CA GLY A 605 -11.36 29.68 14.17
C GLY A 605 -11.74 31.12 13.82
N ILE A 606 -12.99 31.38 13.42
CA ILE A 606 -13.52 32.74 13.24
C ILE A 606 -13.67 33.47 14.59
N GLY A 607 -13.98 32.72 15.66
CA GLY A 607 -14.25 33.25 16.99
C GLY A 607 -15.65 33.84 17.13
N ALA A 608 -15.81 34.83 18.02
CA ALA A 608 -17.12 35.36 18.42
C ALA A 608 -18.01 35.85 17.25
N ASP A 609 -17.40 36.32 16.16
CA ASP A 609 -18.14 36.83 14.99
C ASP A 609 -18.85 35.71 14.19
N ALA A 610 -18.53 34.43 14.45
CA ALA A 610 -19.26 33.29 13.92
C ALA A 610 -20.49 32.89 14.76
N ALA A 611 -21.05 33.78 15.59
CA ALA A 611 -22.26 33.52 16.39
C ALA A 611 -23.44 32.96 15.58
N ARG A 612 -23.57 33.34 14.30
CA ARG A 612 -24.58 32.82 13.36
C ARG A 612 -24.42 31.33 13.05
N ALA A 613 -23.25 30.74 13.29
CA ALA A 613 -22.96 29.33 13.04
C ALA A 613 -23.29 28.41 14.24
N LEU A 614 -23.70 28.97 15.39
CA LEU A 614 -24.05 28.17 16.56
C LEU A 614 -25.14 27.11 16.30
N PRO A 615 -26.19 27.37 15.48
CA PRO A 615 -27.20 26.36 15.15
C PRO A 615 -26.63 25.16 14.38
N VAL A 616 -25.87 25.41 13.31
CA VAL A 616 -25.25 24.32 12.52
C VAL A 616 -24.25 23.54 13.37
N LEU A 617 -23.45 24.20 14.20
CA LEU A 617 -22.53 23.51 15.12
C LEU A 617 -23.27 22.66 16.16
N ALA A 618 -24.46 23.07 16.61
CA ALA A 618 -25.26 22.25 17.52
C ALA A 618 -25.81 20.99 16.85
N GLU A 619 -26.11 21.04 15.54
CA GLU A 619 -26.45 19.84 14.77
C GLU A 619 -25.23 18.94 14.54
N LEU A 620 -24.09 19.53 14.17
CA LEU A 620 -22.83 18.79 14.01
C LEU A 620 -22.38 18.12 15.32
N GLU A 621 -22.65 18.73 16.47
CA GLU A 621 -22.32 18.15 17.78
C GLU A 621 -23.08 16.84 18.08
N LYS A 622 -24.23 16.60 17.41
CA LYS A 622 -24.97 15.34 17.53
C LYS A 622 -24.32 14.20 16.76
N ILE A 623 -23.41 14.50 15.84
CA ILE A 623 -22.72 13.51 15.03
C ILE A 623 -21.56 12.97 15.86
N PRO A 624 -21.54 11.67 16.27
CA PRO A 624 -20.55 11.17 17.20
C PRO A 624 -19.10 11.43 16.78
N ARG A 625 -18.82 11.34 15.48
CA ARG A 625 -17.48 11.62 14.93
C ARG A 625 -17.13 13.11 14.93
N VAL A 626 -18.07 14.04 14.96
CA VAL A 626 -17.82 15.50 14.89
C VAL A 626 -18.01 16.18 16.25
N GLN A 627 -18.64 15.49 17.20
CA GLN A 627 -19.07 15.99 18.51
C GLN A 627 -18.02 16.85 19.22
N ALA A 628 -16.84 16.29 19.50
CA ALA A 628 -15.80 16.99 20.26
C ALA A 628 -15.30 18.27 19.55
N THR A 629 -15.16 18.21 18.22
CA THR A 629 -14.72 19.34 17.39
C THR A 629 -15.79 20.43 17.36
N ALA A 630 -17.05 20.07 17.13
CA ALA A 630 -18.17 21.01 17.13
C ALA A 630 -18.36 21.67 18.51
N ALA A 631 -18.29 20.91 19.60
CA ALA A 631 -18.36 21.43 20.95
C ALA A 631 -17.23 22.43 21.24
N THR A 632 -16.01 22.13 20.76
CA THR A 632 -14.86 23.03 20.88
C THR A 632 -15.07 24.32 20.09
N ALA A 633 -15.54 24.23 18.84
CA ALA A 633 -15.86 25.38 18.02
C ALA A 633 -16.93 26.28 18.66
N ARG A 634 -17.97 25.69 19.27
CA ARG A 634 -18.99 26.45 20.01
C ARG A 634 -18.40 27.18 21.22
N ARG A 635 -17.52 26.52 21.99
CA ARG A 635 -16.82 27.15 23.13
C ARG A 635 -15.98 28.35 22.68
N GLN A 636 -15.24 28.21 21.58
CA GLN A 636 -14.44 29.28 20.98
C GLN A 636 -15.31 30.48 20.57
N ILE A 637 -16.46 30.25 19.92
CA ILE A 637 -17.40 31.31 19.52
C ILE A 637 -18.04 31.98 20.76
N GLN A 638 -18.32 31.21 21.81
CA GLN A 638 -18.95 31.72 23.04
C GLN A 638 -17.95 32.38 24.02
N GLY A 639 -16.65 32.41 23.70
CA GLY A 639 -15.62 32.96 24.60
C GLY A 639 -15.41 32.14 25.88
N ARG A 640 -15.84 30.87 25.90
CA ARG A 640 -15.66 29.95 27.03
C ARG A 640 -14.38 29.16 26.80
N ARG A 641 -13.41 29.27 27.73
CA ARG A 641 -12.17 28.48 27.67
C ARG A 641 -12.43 27.01 27.95
#